data_AF-A0A538NTW6-F1
#
_entry.id   AF-A0A538NTW6-F1
#
_cell.length_a   1.000
_cell.length_b   1.000
_cell.length_c   1.000
_cell.angle_alpha   90.00
_cell.angle_beta   90.00
_cell.angle_gamma   90.00
#
_symmetry.space_group_name_H-M   'P 1'
#
loop_
_entity.id
_entity.type
_entity.pdbx_description
1 polymer ?
#
loop_
_entity_poly.entity_id
_entity_poly.type
_entity_poly.pdbx_seq_one_letter_code
_entity_poly.pdbx_strand_id
1 'polypeptide(L)'
;MKLKAAPAIALAIFAVTARAEKIALINGTLINPGTSQIVQNATIVILRDGRIVIGDTKIAAAGDTKTVSTLKDAHVIDCKGKFILPGYIDTHIHFFQSGDLFTRPDVVDLNSVRPYKDEVAWIKSHLDDTFTRYLRSGITAVVDVGGPFWNFEVRKTANTDVQLTIAGLAQGSVVTAKAPRVAVAGPLISSVSRPELDLGDPPIVKIDTPEQAHEFVRKLAAQNPDLIKIWYIVDKDHPVDSFRPIVRATIEESHAHKIRVAVHATELETARAAVEEGADILVHSVIDKPVDDAFVKLLKDRHIILCPTLVVFERYGRTFSHQLNLTPEEKAWGNPEVIASLDVTKIPQNKLPGRIKNALAKPDEALDRIKKTYDVALPNLKTLEDANVTIAAGTDAGNIGTIHGPALFREFQLMKEAGLTPMQILQCATANAAKLFGGEIGAHIGKIENGYLADLVILNSNPLDDIAHASDIDTVIKNGAVYSIRSLENAEGNSSGADVNALAETYVKLVLAMGEHDADYVDAYYGPPEWKTQSQGKKSLDAIAVEAARLREQLAKIPDPTDEMERLRREYLTKQLSALAARVHIVKGERLKFDEESHALYDAVAPTLPESHFQEILARLEPKLPGEGTLLQRYENWRRAFVIPNEKLDAVFQLAIKACRERTLAHIKLPPSENFTVEYVTNKPWGGYNWYQGNYRSVIQVNTDLPTYIDRAIDLAAHEGYPGHHVYNSLLEKNLVHDRGWVEFSVYPLFSPQSLIAEGTANFGREIVFTKPERLEFEKRLLWPAAGLDPSRAEEFYAVQDLMKELAYATNEAARRYVNGEIDASAAAT
;
A
#
# COMPACT_ATOMS: atom_id res chain seq x y z
N MET A 1 -42.92 24.75 51.36
CA MET A 1 -43.46 23.84 50.32
C MET A 1 -44.16 24.63 49.23
N LYS A 2 -43.45 24.95 48.14
CA LYS A 2 -44.00 25.37 46.84
C LYS A 2 -42.95 25.02 45.78
N LEU A 3 -43.14 23.93 45.05
CA LEU A 3 -42.30 23.57 43.91
C LEU A 3 -42.87 24.26 42.66
N LYS A 4 -42.06 25.13 42.06
CA LYS A 4 -42.33 25.81 40.78
C LYS A 4 -41.92 24.90 39.62
N ALA A 5 -42.75 24.92 38.57
CA ALA A 5 -42.52 24.25 37.30
C ALA A 5 -41.27 24.75 36.57
N ALA A 6 -40.55 23.85 35.89
CA ALA A 6 -39.52 24.14 34.91
C ALA A 6 -40.05 23.82 33.49
N PRO A 7 -39.68 24.59 32.45
CA PRO A 7 -40.28 24.50 31.12
C PRO A 7 -39.64 23.37 30.29
N ALA A 8 -40.47 22.71 29.47
CA ALA A 8 -40.02 21.77 28.45
C ALA A 8 -39.30 22.52 27.32
N ILE A 9 -38.01 22.25 27.13
CA ILE A 9 -37.24 22.68 25.96
C ILE A 9 -37.52 21.68 24.84
N ALA A 10 -38.21 22.13 23.79
CA ALA A 10 -38.39 21.37 22.57
C ALA A 10 -37.02 21.24 21.86
N LEU A 11 -36.51 20.01 21.78
CA LEU A 11 -35.32 19.68 20.99
C LEU A 11 -35.71 19.73 19.51
N ALA A 12 -35.31 20.79 18.80
CA ALA A 12 -35.41 20.83 17.35
C ALA A 12 -34.39 19.84 16.76
N ILE A 13 -34.86 18.70 16.27
CA ILE A 13 -34.06 17.73 15.51
C ILE A 13 -33.76 18.37 14.15
N PHE A 14 -32.55 18.91 13.97
CA PHE A 14 -32.03 19.22 12.64
C PHE A 14 -31.76 17.89 11.92
N ALA A 15 -32.65 17.51 11.00
CA ALA A 15 -32.37 16.48 10.03
C ALA A 15 -31.25 16.98 9.10
N VAL A 16 -30.02 16.52 9.34
CA VAL A 16 -28.93 16.66 8.37
C VAL A 16 -29.30 15.79 7.18
N THR A 17 -29.78 16.40 6.10
CA THR A 17 -29.93 15.72 4.83
C THR A 17 -28.53 15.48 4.26
N ALA A 18 -28.07 14.22 4.29
CA ALA A 18 -26.85 13.83 3.61
C ALA A 18 -27.00 14.17 2.12
N ARG A 19 -26.13 15.05 1.59
CA ARG A 19 -26.13 15.38 0.17
C ARG A 19 -25.66 14.14 -0.61
N ALA A 20 -26.38 13.80 -1.68
CA ALA A 20 -25.95 12.80 -2.65
C ALA A 20 -24.61 13.23 -3.27
N GLU A 21 -23.61 12.35 -3.19
CA GLU A 21 -22.32 12.59 -3.82
C GLU A 21 -22.40 12.14 -5.28
N LYS A 22 -21.79 12.90 -6.17
CA LYS A 22 -21.86 12.64 -7.61
C LYS A 22 -20.43 12.51 -8.10
N ILE A 23 -20.11 11.40 -8.77
CA ILE A 23 -18.77 11.20 -9.33
C ILE A 23 -18.91 11.16 -10.86
N ALA A 24 -17.98 11.80 -11.56
CA ALA A 24 -17.91 11.75 -13.01
C ALA A 24 -16.50 11.34 -13.45
N LEU A 25 -16.39 10.21 -14.14
CA LEU A 25 -15.17 9.81 -14.83
C LEU A 25 -15.22 10.39 -16.25
N ILE A 26 -14.19 11.10 -16.69
CA ILE A 26 -14.20 11.78 -18.00
C ILE A 26 -12.94 11.47 -18.82
N ASN A 27 -13.02 11.64 -20.14
CA ASN A 27 -11.90 11.54 -21.10
C ASN A 27 -11.20 10.17 -21.20
N GLY A 28 -11.68 9.13 -20.53
CA GLY A 28 -11.12 7.78 -20.62
C GLY A 28 -11.61 6.98 -21.82
N THR A 29 -10.98 5.84 -22.08
CA THR A 29 -11.49 4.83 -23.01
C THR A 29 -12.34 3.83 -22.25
N LEU A 30 -13.66 3.87 -22.43
CA LEU A 30 -14.58 2.86 -21.91
C LEU A 30 -14.43 1.58 -22.73
N ILE A 31 -14.25 0.44 -22.05
CA ILE A 31 -14.34 -0.90 -22.65
C ILE A 31 -15.47 -1.64 -21.92
N ASN A 32 -16.48 -2.07 -22.66
CA ASN A 32 -17.58 -2.91 -22.15
C ASN A 32 -17.48 -4.31 -22.79
N PRO A 33 -16.79 -5.27 -22.14
CA PRO A 33 -16.56 -6.60 -22.73
C PRO A 33 -17.84 -7.37 -23.02
N GLY A 34 -18.89 -7.14 -22.23
CA GLY A 34 -20.19 -7.79 -22.40
C GLY A 34 -20.88 -7.48 -23.74
N THR A 35 -20.58 -6.32 -24.34
CA THR A 35 -21.14 -5.87 -25.63
C THR A 35 -20.06 -5.69 -26.70
N SER A 36 -18.78 -5.95 -26.36
CA SER A 36 -17.60 -5.60 -27.17
C SER A 36 -17.54 -4.11 -27.57
N GLN A 37 -18.25 -3.24 -26.85
CA GLN A 37 -18.30 -1.81 -27.14
C GLN A 37 -17.04 -1.12 -26.59
N ILE A 38 -16.43 -0.27 -27.40
CA ILE A 38 -15.33 0.61 -27.02
C ILE A 38 -15.76 2.05 -27.29
N VAL A 39 -15.70 2.91 -26.28
CA VAL A 39 -16.04 4.34 -26.43
C VAL A 39 -14.84 5.18 -26.02
N GLN A 40 -14.27 5.88 -27.00
CA GLN A 40 -13.18 6.83 -26.80
C GLN A 40 -13.74 8.14 -26.22
N ASN A 41 -12.97 8.80 -25.35
CA ASN A 41 -13.39 10.02 -24.66
C ASN A 41 -14.78 9.85 -24.01
N ALA A 42 -14.90 8.82 -23.19
CA ALA A 42 -16.14 8.49 -22.49
C ALA A 42 -16.33 9.36 -21.25
N THR A 43 -17.60 9.60 -20.92
CA THR A 43 -18.04 10.11 -19.63
C THR A 43 -18.91 9.06 -18.95
N ILE A 44 -18.61 8.75 -17.69
CA ILE A 44 -19.37 7.85 -16.83
C ILE A 44 -19.80 8.64 -15.60
N VAL A 45 -21.10 8.68 -15.33
CA VAL A 45 -21.69 9.40 -14.21
C VAL A 45 -22.19 8.39 -13.19
N ILE A 46 -21.71 8.51 -11.96
CA ILE A 46 -22.08 7.68 -10.82
C ILE A 46 -22.87 8.56 -9.84
N LEU A 47 -24.04 8.07 -9.45
CA LEU A 47 -24.87 8.70 -8.43
C LEU A 47 -24.76 7.90 -7.14
N ARG A 48 -24.26 8.55 -6.08
CA ARG A 48 -24.23 8.02 -4.73
C ARG A 48 -25.32 8.70 -3.92
N ASP A 49 -26.40 7.98 -3.65
CA ASP A 49 -27.37 8.45 -2.65
C ASP A 49 -26.65 8.58 -1.31
N GLY A 50 -26.97 9.61 -0.51
CA GLY A 50 -26.26 9.99 0.72
C GLY A 50 -26.27 8.95 1.86
N ARG A 51 -26.68 7.72 1.59
CA ARG A 51 -26.55 6.53 2.45
C ARG A 51 -25.64 5.53 1.74
N ILE A 52 -24.64 5.01 2.46
CA ILE A 52 -23.81 3.92 1.96
C ILE A 52 -24.60 2.65 2.23
N VAL A 53 -25.41 2.27 1.25
CA VAL A 53 -26.07 0.99 1.19
C VAL A 53 -25.46 0.21 0.03
N ILE A 54 -24.90 -0.95 0.33
CA ILE A 54 -24.32 -1.91 -0.62
C ILE A 54 -25.44 -2.32 -1.57
N GLY A 55 -25.32 -1.91 -2.84
CA GLY A 55 -26.33 -2.17 -3.89
C GLY A 55 -27.06 -0.93 -4.42
N ASP A 56 -26.91 0.24 -3.77
CA ASP A 56 -27.66 1.44 -4.17
C ASP A 56 -26.85 2.42 -5.03
N THR A 57 -25.52 2.32 -5.06
CA THR A 57 -24.70 3.21 -5.90
C THR A 57 -24.60 2.69 -7.33
N LYS A 58 -25.27 3.40 -8.23
CA LYS A 58 -25.46 2.99 -9.63
C LYS A 58 -24.82 3.95 -10.61
N ILE A 59 -24.44 3.41 -11.76
CA ILE A 59 -24.10 4.17 -12.94
C ILE A 59 -25.40 4.79 -13.46
N ALA A 60 -25.44 6.12 -13.52
CA ALA A 60 -26.59 6.87 -14.02
C ALA A 60 -26.54 7.09 -15.53
N ALA A 61 -25.34 7.21 -16.08
CA ALA A 61 -25.10 7.33 -17.51
C ALA A 61 -23.66 6.94 -17.86
N ALA A 62 -23.46 6.36 -19.04
CA ALA A 62 -22.14 6.07 -19.60
C ALA A 62 -22.21 6.21 -21.13
N GLY A 63 -21.24 6.89 -21.75
CA GLY A 63 -21.21 7.12 -23.19
C GLY A 63 -20.19 8.17 -23.63
N ASP A 64 -20.21 8.55 -24.90
CA ASP A 64 -19.32 9.59 -25.45
C ASP A 64 -19.58 10.93 -24.74
N THR A 65 -18.53 11.66 -24.35
CA THR A 65 -18.63 12.96 -23.66
C THR A 65 -19.48 13.99 -24.42
N LYS A 66 -19.64 13.88 -25.75
CA LYS A 66 -20.54 14.73 -26.56
C LYS A 66 -22.02 14.47 -26.27
N THR A 67 -22.36 13.27 -25.79
CA THR A 67 -23.73 12.81 -25.55
C THR A 67 -24.07 12.70 -24.08
N VAL A 68 -23.08 12.46 -23.22
CA VAL A 68 -23.24 12.34 -21.77
C VAL A 68 -22.54 13.52 -21.10
N SER A 69 -23.34 14.42 -20.51
CA SER A 69 -22.83 15.56 -19.74
C SER A 69 -22.58 15.19 -18.28
N THR A 70 -21.56 15.79 -17.68
CA THR A 70 -21.34 15.73 -16.23
C THR A 70 -22.49 16.41 -15.47
N LEU A 71 -22.77 15.94 -14.27
CA LEU A 71 -23.73 16.60 -13.39
C LEU A 71 -23.09 17.81 -12.68
N LYS A 72 -23.91 18.84 -12.42
CA LYS A 72 -23.48 19.99 -11.63
C LYS A 72 -23.05 19.52 -10.22
N ASP A 73 -21.90 20.02 -9.78
CA ASP A 73 -21.24 19.72 -8.49
C ASP A 73 -20.71 18.29 -8.34
N ALA A 74 -20.48 17.56 -9.44
CA ALA A 74 -19.82 16.25 -9.39
C ALA A 74 -18.32 16.36 -9.11
N HIS A 75 -17.80 15.42 -8.30
CA HIS A 75 -16.39 15.15 -8.19
C HIS A 75 -15.90 14.52 -9.50
N VAL A 76 -15.08 15.28 -10.24
CA VAL A 76 -14.59 14.88 -11.56
C VAL A 76 -13.25 14.17 -11.42
N ILE A 77 -13.15 12.98 -11.99
CA ILE A 77 -11.91 12.21 -12.13
C ILE A 77 -11.55 12.21 -13.61
N ASP A 78 -10.42 12.82 -13.95
CA ASP A 78 -9.91 12.81 -15.32
C ASP A 78 -9.20 11.48 -15.61
N CYS A 79 -9.75 10.74 -16.56
CA CYS A 79 -9.26 9.44 -17.01
C CYS A 79 -8.58 9.53 -18.37
N LYS A 80 -8.14 10.73 -18.80
CA LYS A 80 -7.42 10.90 -20.08
C LYS A 80 -6.24 9.92 -20.20
N GLY A 81 -6.23 9.16 -21.29
CA GLY A 81 -5.20 8.14 -21.56
C GLY A 81 -5.38 6.83 -20.79
N LYS A 82 -6.40 6.71 -19.94
CA LYS A 82 -6.71 5.52 -19.14
C LYS A 82 -7.86 4.72 -19.76
N PHE A 83 -7.99 3.47 -19.33
CA PHE A 83 -9.01 2.52 -19.79
C PHE A 83 -9.94 2.16 -18.65
N ILE A 84 -11.26 2.20 -18.86
CA ILE A 84 -12.27 1.99 -17.82
C ILE A 84 -13.07 0.73 -18.16
N LEU A 85 -13.09 -0.22 -17.24
CA LEU A 85 -13.77 -1.52 -17.37
C LEU A 85 -14.70 -1.77 -16.18
N PRO A 86 -15.70 -2.66 -16.32
CA PRO A 86 -16.35 -3.25 -15.16
C PRO A 86 -15.29 -3.90 -14.26
N GLY A 87 -15.47 -3.85 -12.95
CA GLY A 87 -14.59 -4.55 -12.02
C GLY A 87 -14.57 -6.05 -12.30
N TYR A 88 -13.42 -6.68 -12.14
CA TYR A 88 -13.25 -8.11 -12.38
C TYR A 88 -14.03 -8.93 -11.35
N ILE A 89 -14.36 -10.17 -11.72
CA ILE A 89 -15.06 -11.12 -10.89
C ILE A 89 -14.30 -12.45 -10.95
N ASP A 90 -13.88 -12.98 -9.79
CA ASP A 90 -13.30 -14.32 -9.67
C ASP A 90 -14.38 -15.31 -9.24
N THR A 91 -14.76 -16.22 -10.14
CA THR A 91 -15.94 -17.07 -9.94
C THR A 91 -15.69 -18.38 -9.21
N HIS A 92 -14.47 -18.60 -8.71
CA HIS A 92 -14.16 -19.83 -7.99
C HIS A 92 -13.01 -19.59 -7.02
N ILE A 93 -13.32 -19.41 -5.74
CA ILE A 93 -12.33 -19.28 -4.66
C ILE A 93 -12.79 -20.07 -3.43
N HIS A 94 -11.92 -20.20 -2.43
CA HIS A 94 -12.21 -20.84 -1.15
C HIS A 94 -11.68 -20.02 0.02
N PHE A 95 -12.54 -19.28 0.72
CA PHE A 95 -12.12 -18.46 1.88
C PHE A 95 -11.63 -19.29 3.07
N PHE A 96 -11.98 -20.56 3.15
CA PHE A 96 -11.51 -21.43 4.24
C PHE A 96 -10.09 -21.96 4.01
N GLN A 97 -9.48 -21.57 2.89
CA GLN A 97 -8.12 -21.91 2.54
C GLN A 97 -7.33 -20.63 2.27
N SER A 98 -6.02 -20.60 2.54
CA SER A 98 -5.19 -19.38 2.44
C SER A 98 -4.37 -19.28 1.16
N GLY A 99 -4.22 -20.39 0.43
CA GLY A 99 -3.26 -20.57 -0.65
C GLY A 99 -1.90 -21.10 -0.16
N ASP A 100 -1.73 -21.29 1.14
CA ASP A 100 -0.47 -21.67 1.77
C ASP A 100 -0.20 -23.19 1.72
N LEU A 101 0.92 -23.65 2.27
CA LEU A 101 1.28 -25.08 2.27
C LEU A 101 0.48 -25.93 3.29
N PHE A 102 -0.09 -25.32 4.32
CA PHE A 102 -0.73 -25.96 5.47
C PHE A 102 -2.27 -26.06 5.34
N THR A 103 -2.83 -25.37 4.35
CA THR A 103 -4.26 -25.19 4.14
C THR A 103 -5.02 -26.45 3.68
N ARG A 104 -4.29 -27.49 3.25
CA ARG A 104 -4.85 -28.77 2.76
C ARG A 104 -4.19 -29.99 3.42
N PRO A 105 -4.45 -30.25 4.71
CA PRO A 105 -3.92 -31.44 5.40
C PRO A 105 -4.37 -32.76 4.76
N ASP A 106 -5.49 -32.76 4.03
CA ASP A 106 -5.98 -33.90 3.25
C ASP A 106 -5.16 -34.19 1.98
N VAL A 107 -4.39 -33.20 1.49
CA VAL A 107 -3.52 -33.33 0.31
C VAL A 107 -2.08 -33.63 0.72
N VAL A 108 -1.59 -32.88 1.72
CA VAL A 108 -0.26 -33.04 2.33
C VAL A 108 -0.37 -32.76 3.83
N ASP A 109 -0.23 -33.80 4.65
CA ASP A 109 -0.33 -33.64 6.10
C ASP A 109 0.93 -32.99 6.68
N LEU A 110 0.79 -31.72 7.08
CA LEU A 110 1.81 -30.92 7.73
C LEU A 110 1.38 -30.45 9.13
N ASN A 111 0.41 -31.13 9.76
CA ASN A 111 -0.08 -30.77 11.10
C ASN A 111 1.01 -30.78 12.17
N SER A 112 2.09 -31.55 11.98
CA SER A 112 3.26 -31.55 12.88
C SER A 112 4.15 -30.30 12.75
N VAL A 113 3.93 -29.47 11.72
CA VAL A 113 4.63 -28.20 11.48
C VAL A 113 3.72 -27.03 11.87
N ARG A 114 2.55 -26.93 11.25
CA ARG A 114 1.48 -25.99 11.62
C ARG A 114 0.17 -26.79 11.70
N PRO A 115 -0.47 -26.89 12.87
CA PRO A 115 -1.78 -27.53 13.00
C PRO A 115 -2.84 -26.84 12.15
N TYR A 116 -3.71 -27.61 11.50
CA TYR A 116 -4.76 -27.08 10.62
C TYR A 116 -5.74 -26.14 11.34
N LYS A 117 -6.01 -26.37 12.63
CA LYS A 117 -6.82 -25.44 13.45
C LYS A 117 -6.20 -24.05 13.56
N ASP A 118 -4.87 -23.97 13.60
CA ASP A 118 -4.14 -22.70 13.71
C ASP A 118 -4.14 -21.99 12.35
N GLU A 119 -4.11 -22.77 11.26
CA GLU A 119 -4.30 -22.26 9.90
C GLU A 119 -5.69 -21.66 9.70
N VAL A 120 -6.76 -22.37 10.09
CA VAL A 120 -8.14 -21.84 10.02
C VAL A 120 -8.31 -20.60 10.92
N ALA A 121 -7.65 -20.56 12.08
CA ALA A 121 -7.66 -19.38 12.93
C ALA A 121 -6.96 -18.19 12.27
N TRP A 122 -5.80 -18.41 11.64
CA TRP A 122 -5.06 -17.40 10.89
C TRP A 122 -5.90 -16.86 9.72
N ILE A 123 -6.56 -17.73 8.95
CA ILE A 123 -7.44 -17.32 7.85
C ILE A 123 -8.54 -16.37 8.36
N LYS A 124 -9.21 -16.74 9.46
CA LYS A 124 -10.26 -15.91 10.05
C LYS A 124 -9.75 -14.55 10.53
N SER A 125 -8.54 -14.48 11.07
CA SER A 125 -7.95 -13.21 11.55
C SER A 125 -7.38 -12.31 10.44
N HIS A 126 -7.22 -12.84 9.22
CA HIS A 126 -6.66 -12.13 8.05
C HIS A 126 -7.68 -11.93 6.92
N LEU A 127 -8.98 -12.02 7.24
CA LEU A 127 -10.03 -11.88 6.24
C LEU A 127 -10.06 -10.49 5.58
N ASP A 128 -9.81 -9.42 6.35
CA ASP A 128 -9.76 -8.04 5.84
C ASP A 128 -8.59 -7.81 4.86
N ASP A 129 -7.43 -8.43 5.13
CA ASP A 129 -6.27 -8.44 4.21
C ASP A 129 -6.65 -9.17 2.92
N THR A 130 -7.27 -10.35 3.03
CA THR A 130 -7.74 -11.13 1.89
C THR A 130 -8.72 -10.34 1.02
N PHE A 131 -9.70 -9.68 1.63
CA PHE A 131 -10.65 -8.79 0.97
C PHE A 131 -9.96 -7.64 0.25
N THR A 132 -9.01 -6.99 0.91
CA THR A 132 -8.28 -5.86 0.31
C THR A 132 -7.42 -6.30 -0.87
N ARG A 133 -6.83 -7.51 -0.84
CA ARG A 133 -6.05 -8.07 -1.96
C ARG A 133 -6.89 -8.34 -3.20
N TYR A 134 -8.13 -8.78 -3.04
CA TYR A 134 -9.06 -8.86 -4.17
C TYR A 134 -9.30 -7.49 -4.79
N LEU A 135 -9.63 -6.48 -3.98
CA LEU A 135 -9.83 -5.12 -4.48
C LEU A 135 -8.55 -4.57 -5.15
N ARG A 136 -7.36 -4.78 -4.56
CA ARG A 136 -6.07 -4.38 -5.14
C ARG A 136 -5.85 -5.02 -6.52
N SER A 137 -6.37 -6.24 -6.71
CA SER A 137 -6.30 -6.96 -7.99
C SER A 137 -7.42 -6.55 -8.97
N GLY A 138 -8.17 -5.48 -8.70
CA GLY A 138 -9.31 -5.05 -9.52
C GLY A 138 -10.54 -5.95 -9.41
N ILE A 139 -10.53 -6.92 -8.50
CA ILE A 139 -11.60 -7.89 -8.30
C ILE A 139 -12.61 -7.32 -7.32
N THR A 140 -13.78 -6.98 -7.85
CA THR A 140 -14.86 -6.32 -7.09
C THR A 140 -15.94 -7.29 -6.64
N ALA A 141 -15.94 -8.52 -7.15
CA ALA A 141 -16.81 -9.58 -6.68
C ALA A 141 -16.12 -10.94 -6.77
N VAL A 142 -16.48 -11.85 -5.89
CA VAL A 142 -15.95 -13.22 -5.84
C VAL A 142 -17.05 -14.22 -5.54
N VAL A 143 -16.89 -15.46 -6.02
CA VAL A 143 -17.78 -16.58 -5.70
C VAL A 143 -16.97 -17.65 -4.96
N ASP A 144 -17.25 -17.80 -3.67
CA ASP A 144 -16.77 -18.92 -2.88
C ASP A 144 -17.66 -20.13 -3.15
N VAL A 145 -17.15 -21.08 -3.91
CA VAL A 145 -17.92 -22.23 -4.37
C VAL A 145 -17.82 -23.42 -3.43
N GLY A 146 -17.29 -23.26 -2.22
CA GLY A 146 -17.24 -24.35 -1.27
C GLY A 146 -16.47 -24.03 0.01
N GLY A 147 -17.07 -24.32 1.16
CA GLY A 147 -16.40 -24.15 2.44
C GLY A 147 -17.30 -24.43 3.63
N PRO A 148 -16.81 -24.31 4.86
CA PRO A 148 -17.55 -24.57 6.08
C PRO A 148 -18.71 -23.57 6.28
N PHE A 149 -19.64 -23.85 7.20
CA PHE A 149 -20.81 -22.97 7.42
C PHE A 149 -20.42 -21.54 7.81
N TRP A 150 -19.26 -21.34 8.46
CA TRP A 150 -18.81 -19.98 8.78
C TRP A 150 -18.51 -19.10 7.54
N ASN A 151 -18.42 -19.65 6.32
CA ASN A 151 -18.32 -18.84 5.10
C ASN A 151 -19.58 -18.01 4.84
N PHE A 152 -20.76 -18.39 5.36
CA PHE A 152 -21.94 -17.52 5.29
C PHE A 152 -21.76 -16.24 6.11
N GLU A 153 -21.01 -16.28 7.22
CA GLU A 153 -20.64 -15.08 7.98
C GLU A 153 -19.55 -14.26 7.27
N VAL A 154 -18.68 -14.88 6.46
CA VAL A 154 -17.76 -14.18 5.56
C VAL A 154 -18.55 -13.36 4.53
N ARG A 155 -19.51 -13.99 3.85
CA ARG A 155 -20.41 -13.30 2.91
C ARG A 155 -21.12 -12.14 3.58
N LYS A 156 -21.70 -12.38 4.76
CA LYS A 156 -22.38 -11.35 5.52
C LYS A 156 -21.43 -10.21 5.87
N THR A 157 -20.23 -10.49 6.36
CA THR A 157 -19.21 -9.46 6.67
C THR A 157 -18.86 -8.63 5.44
N ALA A 158 -18.60 -9.27 4.29
CA ALA A 158 -18.26 -8.59 3.05
C ALA A 158 -19.42 -7.76 2.47
N ASN A 159 -20.66 -8.24 2.61
CA ASN A 159 -21.85 -7.65 2.01
C ASN A 159 -22.69 -6.81 2.98
N THR A 160 -22.29 -6.65 4.24
CA THR A 160 -23.02 -5.82 5.23
C THR A 160 -22.53 -4.38 5.19
N ASP A 161 -23.48 -3.45 5.19
CA ASP A 161 -23.22 -2.03 5.33
C ASP A 161 -22.54 -1.73 6.66
N VAL A 162 -21.30 -1.25 6.63
CA VAL A 162 -20.71 -0.64 7.81
C VAL A 162 -21.31 0.76 7.96
N GLN A 163 -22.51 0.79 8.54
CA GLN A 163 -23.07 1.96 9.18
C GLN A 163 -23.17 1.69 10.69
N LEU A 164 -22.03 1.43 11.33
CA LEU A 164 -21.94 1.52 12.78
C LEU A 164 -21.83 3.00 13.19
N THR A 165 -22.97 3.70 13.17
CA THR A 165 -23.23 4.70 14.21
C THR A 165 -23.25 3.99 15.54
N ILE A 166 -22.19 4.13 16.34
CA ILE A 166 -22.27 3.87 17.77
C ILE A 166 -23.28 4.89 18.33
N ALA A 167 -24.35 4.37 18.92
CA ALA A 167 -25.20 5.13 19.81
C ALA A 167 -24.32 5.71 20.94
N GLY A 168 -24.04 7.01 20.86
CA GLY A 168 -23.35 7.77 21.88
C GLY A 168 -21.84 7.93 21.66
N LEU A 169 -21.45 8.77 20.70
CA LEU A 169 -20.55 9.93 20.84
C LEU A 169 -20.20 10.45 19.44
N ALA A 170 -19.92 11.75 19.36
CA ALA A 170 -20.02 12.60 18.17
C ALA A 170 -19.21 12.18 16.92
N GLN A 171 -19.88 12.37 15.77
CA GLN A 171 -19.40 12.75 14.43
C GLN A 171 -18.01 12.26 13.95
N GLY A 172 -18.06 11.30 13.02
CA GLY A 172 -17.21 11.31 11.82
C GLY A 172 -16.27 10.14 11.65
N SER A 173 -16.79 8.95 11.33
CA SER A 173 -16.03 7.92 10.60
C SER A 173 -16.99 7.02 9.84
N VAL A 174 -17.00 7.17 8.51
CA VAL A 174 -17.54 6.18 7.59
C VAL A 174 -16.40 5.20 7.32
N VAL A 175 -16.46 4.01 7.89
CA VAL A 175 -15.58 2.92 7.45
C VAL A 175 -16.32 2.23 6.31
N THR A 176 -16.07 2.59 5.05
CA THR A 176 -16.50 1.75 3.92
C THR A 176 -15.65 0.47 3.96
N ALA A 177 -16.24 -0.70 4.19
CA ALA A 177 -15.51 -1.96 4.18
C ALA A 177 -14.76 -2.15 2.84
N LYS A 178 -13.44 -2.32 2.90
CA LYS A 178 -12.59 -2.64 1.74
C LYS A 178 -12.80 -4.11 1.33
N ALA A 179 -13.99 -4.47 0.87
CA ALA A 179 -14.33 -5.85 0.50
C ALA A 179 -14.96 -5.99 -0.90
N PRO A 180 -14.67 -7.09 -1.62
CA PRO A 180 -15.43 -7.47 -2.80
C PRO A 180 -16.84 -7.91 -2.39
N ARG A 181 -17.77 -7.96 -3.35
CA ARG A 181 -19.03 -8.68 -3.13
C ARG A 181 -18.73 -10.16 -3.05
N VAL A 182 -19.39 -10.85 -2.14
CA VAL A 182 -19.18 -12.29 -1.96
C VAL A 182 -20.48 -13.04 -2.25
N ALA A 183 -20.40 -14.10 -3.05
CA ALA A 183 -21.40 -15.15 -3.15
C ALA A 183 -20.83 -16.44 -2.54
N VAL A 184 -21.65 -17.25 -1.85
CA VAL A 184 -21.19 -18.44 -1.10
C VAL A 184 -22.07 -19.65 -1.38
N ALA A 185 -21.43 -20.80 -1.59
CA ALA A 185 -22.09 -22.10 -1.67
C ALA A 185 -22.34 -22.75 -0.29
N GLY A 186 -21.39 -22.60 0.64
CA GLY A 186 -21.34 -23.37 1.88
C GLY A 186 -20.72 -24.76 1.68
N PRO A 187 -20.96 -25.72 2.60
CA PRO A 187 -20.29 -27.02 2.52
C PRO A 187 -20.62 -27.81 1.26
N LEU A 188 -19.58 -28.39 0.65
CA LEU A 188 -19.70 -29.18 -0.58
C LEU A 188 -20.32 -30.54 -0.30
N ILE A 189 -21.18 -31.02 -1.20
CA ILE A 189 -21.64 -32.41 -1.25
C ILE A 189 -20.62 -33.24 -2.02
N SER A 190 -20.14 -34.35 -1.46
CA SER A 190 -19.03 -35.12 -2.02
C SER A 190 -19.30 -36.62 -2.08
N SER A 191 -18.71 -37.29 -3.08
CA SER A 191 -18.66 -38.75 -3.17
C SER A 191 -17.67 -39.38 -2.19
N VAL A 192 -16.71 -38.59 -1.69
CA VAL A 192 -15.62 -39.03 -0.80
C VAL A 192 -15.58 -38.22 0.49
N SER A 193 -15.09 -38.83 1.58
CA SER A 193 -14.89 -38.13 2.86
C SER A 193 -13.52 -37.45 2.95
N ARG A 194 -13.44 -36.37 3.75
CA ARG A 194 -12.22 -35.60 4.06
C ARG A 194 -12.17 -35.23 5.54
N PRO A 195 -12.07 -36.22 6.46
CA PRO A 195 -12.08 -35.97 7.90
C PRO A 195 -10.91 -35.09 8.37
N GLU A 196 -9.83 -35.01 7.61
CA GLU A 196 -8.66 -34.17 7.91
C GLU A 196 -8.98 -32.66 7.89
N LEU A 197 -10.08 -32.27 7.22
CA LEU A 197 -10.55 -30.88 7.16
C LEU A 197 -11.65 -30.57 8.19
N ASP A 198 -12.07 -31.54 8.99
CA ASP A 198 -13.20 -31.39 9.91
C ASP A 198 -12.73 -30.95 11.31
N LEU A 199 -13.07 -29.70 11.66
CA LEU A 199 -12.87 -29.12 13.00
C LEU A 199 -14.20 -28.96 13.76
N GLY A 200 -15.23 -29.73 13.40
CA GLY A 200 -16.61 -29.61 13.89
C GLY A 200 -17.52 -28.76 12.98
N ASP A 201 -17.00 -28.31 11.84
CA ASP A 201 -17.72 -27.58 10.79
C ASP A 201 -17.09 -27.93 9.44
N PRO A 202 -17.40 -29.13 8.88
CA PRO A 202 -16.66 -29.66 7.75
C PRO A 202 -16.97 -28.87 6.46
N PRO A 203 -15.95 -28.47 5.68
CA PRO A 203 -16.16 -27.84 4.38
C PRO A 203 -16.68 -28.82 3.33
N ILE A 204 -16.44 -30.13 3.50
CA ILE A 204 -16.78 -31.17 2.55
C ILE A 204 -17.54 -32.26 3.28
N VAL A 205 -18.77 -32.55 2.84
CA VAL A 205 -19.66 -33.53 3.46
C VAL A 205 -19.90 -34.68 2.49
N LYS A 206 -19.50 -35.88 2.90
CA LYS A 206 -19.80 -37.09 2.15
C LYS A 206 -21.29 -37.42 2.26
N ILE A 207 -21.93 -37.69 1.13
CA ILE A 207 -23.34 -38.09 1.04
C ILE A 207 -23.42 -39.44 0.34
N ASP A 208 -24.11 -40.41 0.93
CA ASP A 208 -24.18 -41.78 0.42
C ASP A 208 -25.52 -42.12 -0.24
N THR A 209 -26.59 -41.34 0.02
CA THR A 209 -27.92 -41.62 -0.54
C THR A 209 -28.65 -40.37 -1.07
N PRO A 210 -29.59 -40.53 -2.02
CA PRO A 210 -30.48 -39.45 -2.46
C PRO A 210 -31.22 -38.75 -1.31
N GLU A 211 -31.72 -39.50 -0.32
CA GLU A 211 -32.46 -38.93 0.82
C GLU A 211 -31.57 -38.03 1.67
N GLN A 212 -30.31 -38.44 1.89
CA GLN A 212 -29.31 -37.60 2.56
C GLN A 212 -29.01 -36.34 1.76
N ALA A 213 -28.95 -36.42 0.42
CA ALA A 213 -28.80 -35.23 -0.42
C ALA A 213 -29.97 -34.26 -0.26
N HIS A 214 -31.21 -34.75 -0.33
CA HIS A 214 -32.40 -33.93 -0.10
C HIS A 214 -32.37 -33.24 1.28
N GLU A 215 -32.04 -33.98 2.34
CA GLU A 215 -31.94 -33.42 3.70
C GLU A 215 -30.84 -32.37 3.81
N PHE A 216 -29.66 -32.66 3.27
CA PHE A 216 -28.53 -31.75 3.33
C PHE A 216 -28.76 -30.48 2.52
N VAL A 217 -29.37 -30.58 1.33
CA VAL A 217 -29.76 -29.41 0.54
C VAL A 217 -30.79 -28.56 1.29
N ARG A 218 -31.79 -29.15 1.97
CA ARG A 218 -32.72 -28.38 2.82
C ARG A 218 -32.00 -27.65 3.95
N LYS A 219 -31.01 -28.31 4.57
CA LYS A 219 -30.16 -27.69 5.61
C LYS A 219 -29.37 -26.51 5.05
N LEU A 220 -28.78 -26.64 3.87
CA LEU A 220 -28.08 -25.55 3.19
C LEU A 220 -29.04 -24.42 2.82
N ALA A 221 -30.19 -24.74 2.21
CA ALA A 221 -31.20 -23.76 1.78
C ALA A 221 -31.67 -22.85 2.93
N ALA A 222 -31.71 -23.35 4.18
CA ALA A 222 -32.02 -22.55 5.35
C ALA A 222 -31.02 -21.40 5.63
N GLN A 223 -29.81 -21.46 5.08
CA GLN A 223 -28.79 -20.40 5.15
C GLN A 223 -28.82 -19.43 3.95
N ASN A 224 -29.74 -19.65 3.00
CA ASN A 224 -29.85 -18.89 1.74
C ASN A 224 -28.53 -18.84 0.94
N PRO A 225 -28.00 -19.98 0.49
CA PRO A 225 -26.76 -20.01 -0.31
C PRO A 225 -27.03 -19.45 -1.71
N ASP A 226 -25.99 -18.90 -2.34
CA ASP A 226 -26.08 -18.31 -3.69
C ASP A 226 -26.02 -19.39 -4.80
N LEU A 227 -25.43 -20.53 -4.47
CA LEU A 227 -25.39 -21.76 -5.28
C LEU A 227 -25.17 -22.98 -4.36
N ILE A 228 -25.28 -24.19 -4.89
CA ILE A 228 -24.86 -25.42 -4.20
C ILE A 228 -23.73 -26.07 -4.99
N LYS A 229 -22.79 -26.70 -4.27
CA LYS A 229 -21.61 -27.31 -4.85
C LYS A 229 -21.61 -28.82 -4.67
N ILE A 230 -21.39 -29.54 -5.78
CA ILE A 230 -21.09 -30.97 -5.79
C ILE A 230 -19.62 -31.17 -6.15
N TRP A 231 -18.89 -31.90 -5.31
CA TRP A 231 -17.55 -32.41 -5.55
C TRP A 231 -17.62 -33.86 -6.02
N TYR A 232 -17.81 -34.04 -7.33
CA TYR A 232 -18.06 -35.34 -7.97
C TYR A 232 -16.74 -36.04 -8.31
N ILE A 233 -16.06 -36.57 -7.29
CA ILE A 233 -14.83 -37.34 -7.48
C ILE A 233 -15.17 -38.73 -8.00
N VAL A 234 -14.52 -39.11 -9.11
CA VAL A 234 -14.64 -40.41 -9.74
C VAL A 234 -13.30 -41.13 -9.69
N ASP A 235 -13.30 -42.34 -9.17
CA ASP A 235 -12.13 -43.22 -9.15
C ASP A 235 -12.57 -44.70 -9.33
N LYS A 236 -11.65 -45.64 -9.11
CA LYS A 236 -11.96 -47.08 -9.26
C LYS A 236 -13.01 -47.56 -8.26
N ASP A 237 -13.08 -46.95 -7.09
CA ASP A 237 -13.97 -47.32 -6.00
C ASP A 237 -15.27 -46.50 -6.04
N HIS A 238 -15.27 -45.36 -6.75
CA HIS A 238 -16.40 -44.45 -6.93
C HIS A 238 -16.65 -44.20 -8.43
N PRO A 239 -17.17 -45.18 -9.19
CA PRO A 239 -17.47 -44.99 -10.62
C PRO A 239 -18.57 -43.95 -10.82
N VAL A 240 -18.62 -43.32 -12.00
CA VAL A 240 -19.61 -42.29 -12.35
C VAL A 240 -21.02 -42.70 -11.90
N ASP A 241 -21.50 -43.86 -12.33
CA ASP A 241 -22.88 -44.30 -12.08
C ASP A 241 -23.24 -44.50 -10.60
N SER A 242 -22.26 -44.72 -9.70
CA SER A 242 -22.57 -44.95 -8.28
C SER A 242 -23.01 -43.67 -7.56
N PHE A 243 -22.49 -42.51 -7.96
CA PHE A 243 -22.82 -41.23 -7.34
C PHE A 243 -23.85 -40.41 -8.12
N ARG A 244 -24.11 -40.78 -9.38
CA ARG A 244 -25.05 -40.11 -10.28
C ARG A 244 -26.46 -39.92 -9.67
N PRO A 245 -27.05 -40.88 -8.92
CA PRO A 245 -28.34 -40.66 -8.25
C PRO A 245 -28.31 -39.57 -7.17
N ILE A 246 -27.18 -39.42 -6.45
CA ILE A 246 -26.98 -38.37 -5.44
C ILE A 246 -26.88 -37.01 -6.14
N VAL A 247 -26.21 -36.95 -7.30
CA VAL A 247 -26.12 -35.74 -8.13
C VAL A 247 -27.50 -35.29 -8.57
N ARG A 248 -28.31 -36.20 -9.14
CA ARG A 248 -29.71 -35.91 -9.52
C ARG A 248 -30.52 -35.39 -8.33
N ALA A 249 -30.52 -36.10 -7.21
CA ALA A 249 -31.29 -35.71 -6.03
C ALA A 249 -30.88 -34.34 -5.47
N THR A 250 -29.58 -34.06 -5.46
CA THR A 250 -29.03 -32.75 -5.07
C THR A 250 -29.55 -31.64 -5.99
N ILE A 251 -29.51 -31.86 -7.31
CA ILE A 251 -29.96 -30.89 -8.31
C ILE A 251 -31.47 -30.66 -8.21
N GLU A 252 -32.27 -31.73 -8.16
CA GLU A 252 -33.73 -31.65 -8.04
C GLU A 252 -34.17 -30.87 -6.80
N GLU A 253 -33.59 -31.16 -5.63
CA GLU A 253 -33.90 -30.40 -4.41
C GLU A 253 -33.42 -28.94 -4.53
N SER A 254 -32.21 -28.71 -5.05
CA SER A 254 -31.66 -27.35 -5.18
C SER A 254 -32.54 -26.49 -6.09
N HIS A 255 -32.96 -27.03 -7.24
CA HIS A 255 -33.87 -26.37 -8.18
C HIS A 255 -35.26 -26.14 -7.59
N ALA A 256 -35.76 -27.02 -6.71
CA ALA A 256 -37.00 -26.78 -5.97
C ALA A 256 -36.92 -25.54 -5.05
N HIS A 257 -35.72 -25.23 -4.54
CA HIS A 257 -35.42 -23.99 -3.80
C HIS A 257 -34.93 -22.84 -4.70
N LYS A 258 -34.90 -23.03 -6.03
CA LYS A 258 -34.40 -22.08 -7.03
C LYS A 258 -32.91 -21.73 -6.87
N ILE A 259 -32.12 -22.68 -6.39
CA ILE A 259 -30.67 -22.55 -6.20
C ILE A 259 -29.97 -23.33 -7.32
N ARG A 260 -29.01 -22.68 -7.99
CA ARG A 260 -28.20 -23.30 -9.06
C ARG A 260 -27.15 -24.23 -8.49
N VAL A 261 -26.74 -25.24 -9.26
CA VAL A 261 -25.76 -26.24 -8.83
C VAL A 261 -24.49 -26.21 -9.68
N ALA A 262 -23.35 -26.08 -9.01
CA ALA A 262 -22.03 -26.17 -9.60
C ALA A 262 -21.38 -27.54 -9.35
N VAL A 263 -20.94 -28.23 -10.39
CA VAL A 263 -20.38 -29.59 -10.30
C VAL A 263 -18.92 -29.61 -10.69
N HIS A 264 -18.07 -30.17 -9.83
CA HIS A 264 -16.67 -30.47 -10.14
C HIS A 264 -16.66 -31.73 -10.98
N ALA A 265 -16.17 -31.66 -12.21
CA ALA A 265 -16.12 -32.81 -13.11
C ALA A 265 -14.98 -32.64 -14.12
N THR A 266 -13.83 -33.24 -13.82
CA THR A 266 -12.59 -33.09 -14.61
C THR A 266 -12.47 -34.09 -15.75
N GLU A 267 -13.29 -35.14 -15.76
CA GLU A 267 -13.38 -36.12 -16.84
C GLU A 267 -14.58 -35.85 -17.74
N LEU A 268 -14.43 -36.09 -19.05
CA LEU A 268 -15.48 -35.84 -20.04
C LEU A 268 -16.80 -36.55 -19.70
N GLU A 269 -16.71 -37.83 -19.31
CA GLU A 269 -17.91 -38.63 -18.98
C GLU A 269 -18.59 -38.16 -17.69
N THR A 270 -17.81 -37.78 -16.68
CA THR A 270 -18.33 -37.21 -15.43
C THR A 270 -19.04 -35.88 -15.71
N ALA A 271 -18.43 -35.02 -16.53
CA ALA A 271 -18.99 -33.72 -16.90
C ALA A 271 -20.27 -33.88 -17.72
N ARG A 272 -20.28 -34.83 -18.66
CA ARG A 272 -21.48 -35.18 -19.45
C ARG A 272 -22.60 -35.66 -18.53
N ALA A 273 -22.32 -36.61 -17.64
CA ALA A 273 -23.29 -37.13 -16.69
C ALA A 273 -23.87 -36.01 -15.81
N ALA A 274 -23.03 -35.13 -15.26
CA ALA A 274 -23.48 -33.99 -14.44
C ALA A 274 -24.46 -33.07 -15.20
N VAL A 275 -24.18 -32.77 -16.47
CA VAL A 275 -25.04 -31.90 -17.30
C VAL A 275 -26.33 -32.61 -17.71
N GLU A 276 -26.28 -33.92 -17.97
CA GLU A 276 -27.47 -34.73 -18.21
C GLU A 276 -28.41 -34.74 -17.00
N GLU A 277 -27.86 -34.73 -15.78
CA GLU A 277 -28.61 -34.63 -14.53
C GLU A 277 -29.09 -33.21 -14.18
N GLY A 278 -28.74 -32.21 -15.00
CA GLY A 278 -29.25 -30.84 -14.86
C GLY A 278 -28.34 -29.88 -14.11
N ALA A 279 -27.03 -30.12 -14.05
CA ALA A 279 -26.08 -29.14 -13.54
C ALA A 279 -26.23 -27.79 -14.26
N ASP A 280 -26.05 -26.69 -13.55
CA ASP A 280 -26.09 -25.33 -14.14
C ASP A 280 -24.69 -24.83 -14.51
N ILE A 281 -23.70 -25.23 -13.69
CA ILE A 281 -22.33 -24.78 -13.78
C ILE A 281 -21.41 -26.00 -13.70
N LEU A 282 -20.43 -26.07 -14.61
CA LEU A 282 -19.29 -26.96 -14.47
C LEU A 282 -18.10 -26.16 -13.97
N VAL A 283 -17.37 -26.71 -13.00
CA VAL A 283 -16.11 -26.12 -12.55
C VAL A 283 -14.95 -27.07 -12.79
N HIS A 284 -13.83 -26.43 -13.08
CA HIS A 284 -12.62 -26.96 -13.70
C HIS A 284 -12.83 -27.44 -15.14
N SER A 285 -11.77 -27.34 -15.93
CA SER A 285 -11.76 -27.84 -17.31
C SER A 285 -11.80 -29.38 -17.35
N VAL A 286 -12.33 -29.93 -18.44
CA VAL A 286 -12.14 -31.35 -18.79
C VAL A 286 -10.68 -31.55 -19.21
N ILE A 287 -9.98 -32.44 -18.52
CA ILE A 287 -8.52 -32.63 -18.65
C ILE A 287 -8.11 -34.03 -19.12
N ASP A 288 -9.02 -35.00 -19.15
CA ASP A 288 -8.68 -36.39 -19.50
C ASP A 288 -8.68 -36.64 -21.01
N LYS A 289 -9.60 -36.00 -21.75
CA LYS A 289 -9.82 -36.21 -23.18
C LYS A 289 -10.27 -34.93 -23.91
N PRO A 290 -10.07 -34.84 -25.24
CA PRO A 290 -10.70 -33.81 -26.05
C PRO A 290 -12.23 -33.84 -25.93
N VAL A 291 -12.87 -32.67 -25.84
CA VAL A 291 -14.34 -32.55 -25.88
C VAL A 291 -14.87 -32.83 -27.29
N ASP A 292 -15.98 -33.56 -27.39
CA ASP A 292 -16.63 -33.87 -28.66
C ASP A 292 -17.82 -32.95 -28.98
N ASP A 293 -18.24 -32.91 -30.25
CA ASP A 293 -19.37 -32.07 -30.71
C ASP A 293 -20.67 -32.35 -29.95
N ALA A 294 -20.89 -33.59 -29.51
CA ALA A 294 -22.08 -33.97 -28.76
C ALA A 294 -22.07 -33.32 -27.37
N PHE A 295 -20.92 -33.28 -26.70
CA PHE A 295 -20.74 -32.60 -25.43
C PHE A 295 -20.87 -31.08 -25.61
N VAL A 296 -20.21 -30.50 -26.62
CA VAL A 296 -20.34 -29.07 -26.95
C VAL A 296 -21.81 -28.69 -27.14
N LYS A 297 -22.54 -29.48 -27.93
CA LYS A 297 -23.98 -29.27 -28.16
C LYS A 297 -24.77 -29.39 -26.86
N LEU A 298 -24.47 -30.38 -26.03
CA LEU A 298 -25.14 -30.58 -24.74
C LEU A 298 -24.97 -29.35 -23.83
N LEU A 299 -23.74 -28.82 -23.71
CA LEU A 299 -23.49 -27.62 -22.92
C LEU A 299 -24.30 -26.42 -23.41
N LYS A 300 -24.41 -26.25 -24.72
CA LYS A 300 -25.19 -25.15 -25.33
C LYS A 300 -26.69 -25.32 -25.12
N ASP A 301 -27.22 -26.51 -25.39
CA ASP A 301 -28.65 -26.81 -25.22
C ASP A 301 -29.09 -26.61 -23.77
N ARG A 302 -28.19 -26.88 -22.82
CA ARG A 302 -28.41 -26.72 -21.37
C ARG A 302 -27.94 -25.38 -20.81
N HIS A 303 -27.41 -24.48 -21.64
CA HIS A 303 -26.91 -23.16 -21.25
C HIS A 303 -25.89 -23.20 -20.11
N ILE A 304 -25.02 -24.21 -20.12
CA ILE A 304 -24.02 -24.43 -19.07
C ILE A 304 -23.02 -23.28 -19.05
N ILE A 305 -22.68 -22.85 -17.83
CA ILE A 305 -21.54 -21.99 -17.58
C ILE A 305 -20.35 -22.88 -17.18
N LEU A 306 -19.20 -22.72 -17.84
CA LEU A 306 -17.95 -23.39 -17.47
C LEU A 306 -17.00 -22.40 -16.78
N CYS A 307 -16.50 -22.79 -15.60
CA CYS A 307 -15.40 -22.11 -14.91
C CYS A 307 -14.12 -22.95 -15.02
N PRO A 308 -13.11 -22.57 -15.82
CA PRO A 308 -12.04 -23.48 -16.22
C PRO A 308 -10.93 -23.70 -15.18
N THR A 309 -10.64 -22.70 -14.34
CA THR A 309 -9.62 -22.72 -13.26
C THR A 309 -8.29 -23.34 -13.71
N LEU A 310 -7.73 -22.88 -14.81
CA LEU A 310 -6.52 -23.45 -15.40
C LEU A 310 -5.30 -23.34 -14.46
N VAL A 311 -5.23 -22.26 -13.67
CA VAL A 311 -4.08 -21.98 -12.78
C VAL A 311 -3.88 -23.07 -11.71
N VAL A 312 -4.93 -23.56 -11.06
CA VAL A 312 -4.80 -24.53 -9.95
C VAL A 312 -4.16 -25.85 -10.39
N PHE A 313 -4.33 -26.25 -11.66
CA PHE A 313 -3.74 -27.47 -12.20
C PHE A 313 -2.20 -27.46 -12.20
N GLU A 314 -1.56 -26.29 -12.28
CA GLU A 314 -0.10 -26.21 -12.19
C GLU A 314 0.42 -25.96 -10.77
N ARG A 315 -0.37 -25.32 -9.89
CA ARG A 315 0.14 -24.81 -8.60
C ARG A 315 0.60 -25.88 -7.62
N TYR A 316 -0.15 -26.98 -7.47
CA TYR A 316 0.28 -28.08 -6.61
C TYR A 316 1.60 -28.70 -7.06
N GLY A 317 1.68 -29.09 -8.34
CA GLY A 317 2.84 -29.76 -8.90
C GLY A 317 4.10 -28.90 -8.83
N ARG A 318 3.97 -27.61 -9.17
CA ARG A 318 5.07 -26.64 -9.09
C ARG A 318 5.50 -26.32 -7.67
N THR A 319 4.56 -26.17 -6.73
CA THR A 319 4.90 -25.95 -5.32
C THR A 319 5.68 -27.13 -4.75
N PHE A 320 5.17 -28.36 -4.92
CA PHE A 320 5.78 -29.56 -4.34
C PHE A 320 7.12 -29.93 -4.98
N SER A 321 7.36 -29.54 -6.23
CA SER A 321 8.65 -29.75 -6.91
C SER A 321 9.63 -28.58 -6.74
N HIS A 322 9.26 -27.54 -5.97
CA HIS A 322 10.04 -26.30 -5.83
C HIS A 322 10.34 -25.63 -7.19
N GLN A 323 9.34 -25.62 -8.07
CA GLN A 323 9.35 -25.01 -9.40
C GLN A 323 8.22 -23.96 -9.54
N LEU A 324 7.84 -23.33 -8.42
CA LEU A 324 6.75 -22.37 -8.37
C LEU A 324 7.07 -21.12 -9.21
N ASN A 325 6.17 -20.80 -10.12
CA ASN A 325 6.26 -19.71 -11.09
C ASN A 325 5.23 -18.60 -10.77
N LEU A 326 5.34 -17.97 -9.60
CA LEU A 326 4.48 -16.82 -9.30
C LEU A 326 4.73 -15.69 -10.29
N THR A 327 3.64 -15.11 -10.80
CA THR A 327 3.65 -13.89 -11.63
C THR A 327 4.21 -12.70 -10.84
N PRO A 328 4.66 -11.61 -11.51
CA PRO A 328 5.05 -10.38 -10.82
C PRO A 328 3.96 -9.86 -9.88
N GLU A 329 2.69 -9.91 -10.30
CA GLU A 329 1.53 -9.50 -9.54
C GLU A 329 1.34 -10.37 -8.29
N GLU A 330 1.46 -11.69 -8.42
CA GLU A 330 1.36 -12.59 -7.27
C GLU A 330 2.47 -12.35 -6.25
N LYS A 331 3.68 -12.06 -6.70
CA LYS A 331 4.80 -11.72 -5.80
C LYS A 331 4.61 -10.38 -5.11
N ALA A 332 4.09 -9.39 -5.83
CA ALA A 332 3.93 -8.04 -5.32
C ALA A 332 2.68 -7.87 -4.43
N TRP A 333 1.60 -8.59 -4.74
CA TRP A 333 0.27 -8.35 -4.17
C TRP A 333 -0.30 -9.54 -3.40
N GLY A 334 0.36 -10.71 -3.47
CA GLY A 334 0.01 -11.86 -2.66
C GLY A 334 0.45 -11.71 -1.21
N ASN A 335 -0.17 -12.46 -0.30
CA ASN A 335 0.19 -12.38 1.12
C ASN A 335 1.62 -12.92 1.33
N PRO A 336 2.53 -12.12 1.92
CA PRO A 336 3.94 -12.49 2.02
C PRO A 336 4.16 -13.72 2.92
N GLU A 337 3.36 -13.92 3.97
CA GLU A 337 3.44 -15.13 4.81
C GLU A 337 3.02 -16.37 4.04
N VAL A 338 1.92 -16.28 3.27
CA VAL A 338 1.45 -17.36 2.39
C VAL A 338 2.53 -17.69 1.36
N ILE A 339 3.06 -16.70 0.65
CA ILE A 339 4.12 -16.90 -0.36
C ILE A 339 5.37 -17.54 0.27
N ALA A 340 5.80 -17.05 1.44
CA ALA A 340 6.97 -17.57 2.13
C ALA A 340 6.80 -19.04 2.55
N SER A 341 5.57 -19.46 2.89
CA SER A 341 5.25 -20.84 3.28
C SER A 341 5.40 -21.85 2.14
N LEU A 342 5.26 -21.40 0.88
CA LEU A 342 5.28 -22.26 -0.30
C LEU A 342 6.67 -22.79 -0.66
N ASP A 343 7.71 -22.27 0.00
CA ASP A 343 9.04 -22.84 -0.08
C ASP A 343 9.13 -24.15 0.73
N VAL A 344 8.80 -25.25 0.08
CA VAL A 344 8.86 -26.60 0.66
C VAL A 344 10.25 -27.01 1.15
N THR A 345 11.33 -26.34 0.72
CA THR A 345 12.70 -26.68 1.16
C THR A 345 12.98 -26.20 2.58
N LYS A 346 12.17 -25.27 3.09
CA LYS A 346 12.24 -24.78 4.48
C LYS A 346 11.59 -25.73 5.49
N ILE A 347 10.85 -26.74 5.02
CA ILE A 347 10.23 -27.74 5.89
C ILE A 347 11.29 -28.76 6.33
N PRO A 348 11.39 -29.10 7.63
CA PRO A 348 12.32 -30.11 8.10
C PRO A 348 12.18 -31.44 7.35
N GLN A 349 13.30 -32.02 6.88
CA GLN A 349 13.31 -33.21 6.03
C GLN A 349 12.59 -34.43 6.65
N ASN A 350 12.65 -34.55 7.97
CA ASN A 350 11.95 -35.61 8.72
C ASN A 350 10.43 -35.38 8.80
N LYS A 351 9.94 -34.16 8.55
CA LYS A 351 8.51 -33.79 8.53
C LYS A 351 7.93 -33.70 7.12
N LEU A 352 8.76 -33.74 6.07
CA LEU A 352 8.28 -33.67 4.69
C LEU A 352 7.42 -34.90 4.31
N PRO A 353 6.18 -34.69 3.83
CA PRO A 353 5.32 -35.76 3.33
C PRO A 353 5.90 -36.47 2.11
N GLY A 354 5.55 -37.75 1.93
CA GLY A 354 6.04 -38.56 0.81
C GLY A 354 5.74 -37.96 -0.56
N ARG A 355 4.57 -37.33 -0.72
CA ARG A 355 4.19 -36.63 -1.97
C ARG A 355 5.16 -35.50 -2.33
N ILE A 356 5.56 -34.68 -1.36
CA ILE A 356 6.52 -33.60 -1.57
C ILE A 356 7.92 -34.17 -1.80
N LYS A 357 8.34 -35.17 -1.01
CA LYS A 357 9.64 -35.86 -1.21
C LYS A 357 9.77 -36.42 -2.63
N ASN A 358 8.73 -37.08 -3.14
CA ASN A 358 8.73 -37.65 -4.48
C ASN A 358 8.77 -36.55 -5.56
N ALA A 359 8.04 -35.46 -5.38
CA ALA A 359 8.05 -34.33 -6.32
C ALA A 359 9.40 -33.59 -6.34
N LEU A 360 10.04 -33.40 -5.18
CA LEU A 360 11.39 -32.85 -5.07
C LEU A 360 12.46 -33.76 -5.69
N ALA A 361 12.31 -35.08 -5.53
CA ALA A 361 13.23 -36.05 -6.12
C ALA A 361 13.07 -36.16 -7.65
N LYS A 362 11.90 -35.79 -8.18
CA LYS A 362 11.54 -35.94 -9.60
C LYS A 362 10.75 -34.73 -10.11
N PRO A 363 11.36 -33.54 -10.17
CA PRO A 363 10.67 -32.31 -10.57
C PRO A 363 10.17 -32.38 -12.01
N ASP A 364 10.93 -32.98 -12.92
CA ASP A 364 10.55 -33.12 -14.34
C ASP A 364 9.28 -33.96 -14.51
N GLU A 365 9.10 -35.04 -13.73
CA GLU A 365 7.86 -35.83 -13.77
C GLU A 365 6.65 -35.00 -13.30
N ALA A 366 6.84 -34.02 -12.40
CA ALA A 366 5.77 -33.12 -11.99
C ALA A 366 5.40 -32.13 -13.08
N LEU A 367 6.40 -31.54 -13.75
CA LEU A 367 6.19 -30.63 -14.88
C LEU A 367 5.57 -31.34 -16.09
N ASP A 368 5.98 -32.58 -16.37
CA ASP A 368 5.39 -33.41 -17.44
C ASP A 368 3.91 -33.71 -17.21
N ARG A 369 3.49 -33.92 -15.95
CA ARG A 369 2.07 -34.09 -15.61
C ARG A 369 1.27 -32.83 -15.88
N ILE A 370 1.81 -31.66 -15.49
CA ILE A 370 1.17 -30.36 -15.76
C ILE A 370 1.05 -30.14 -17.26
N LYS A 371 2.11 -30.42 -18.02
CA LYS A 371 2.09 -30.31 -19.48
C LYS A 371 1.00 -31.20 -20.09
N LYS A 372 0.89 -32.46 -19.68
CA LYS A 372 -0.15 -33.38 -20.17
C LYS A 372 -1.57 -32.88 -19.89
N THR A 373 -1.79 -32.27 -18.72
CA THR A 373 -3.06 -31.61 -18.40
C THR A 373 -3.35 -30.48 -19.39
N TYR A 374 -2.38 -29.60 -19.66
CA TYR A 374 -2.57 -28.46 -20.57
C TYR A 374 -2.63 -28.84 -22.06
N ASP A 375 -2.00 -29.94 -22.47
CA ASP A 375 -2.12 -30.50 -23.82
C ASP A 375 -3.60 -30.87 -24.16
N VAL A 376 -4.46 -31.04 -23.15
CA VAL A 376 -5.91 -31.32 -23.29
C VAL A 376 -6.78 -30.12 -22.90
N ALA A 377 -6.52 -29.51 -21.73
CA ALA A 377 -7.37 -28.47 -21.16
C ALA A 377 -7.41 -27.19 -22.02
N LEU A 378 -6.27 -26.76 -22.56
CA LEU A 378 -6.19 -25.51 -23.34
C LEU A 378 -6.94 -25.63 -24.69
N PRO A 379 -6.73 -26.69 -25.51
CA PRO A 379 -7.53 -26.89 -26.72
C PRO A 379 -9.04 -27.06 -26.44
N ASN A 380 -9.40 -27.73 -25.34
CA ASN A 380 -10.79 -27.88 -24.92
C ASN A 380 -11.43 -26.53 -24.62
N LEU A 381 -10.77 -25.67 -23.83
CA LEU A 381 -11.27 -24.33 -23.53
C LEU A 381 -11.51 -23.53 -24.81
N LYS A 382 -10.56 -23.56 -25.75
CA LYS A 382 -10.70 -22.87 -27.05
C LYS A 382 -11.89 -23.38 -27.85
N THR A 383 -12.07 -24.69 -27.91
CA THR A 383 -13.18 -25.33 -28.62
C THR A 383 -14.53 -24.89 -28.06
N LEU A 384 -14.65 -24.83 -26.73
CA LEU A 384 -15.87 -24.41 -26.05
C LEU A 384 -16.17 -22.93 -26.25
N GLU A 385 -15.14 -22.07 -26.16
CA GLU A 385 -15.27 -20.64 -26.45
C GLU A 385 -15.70 -20.39 -27.90
N ASP A 386 -15.06 -21.05 -28.89
CA ASP A 386 -15.42 -20.92 -30.31
C ASP A 386 -16.85 -21.37 -30.60
N ALA A 387 -17.34 -22.34 -29.83
CA ALA A 387 -18.72 -22.81 -29.90
C ALA A 387 -19.73 -21.86 -29.21
N ASN A 388 -19.26 -20.79 -28.57
CA ASN A 388 -20.03 -19.85 -27.74
C ASN A 388 -20.67 -20.49 -26.49
N VAL A 389 -19.97 -21.43 -25.85
CA VAL A 389 -20.31 -21.85 -24.47
C VAL A 389 -19.95 -20.71 -23.52
N THR A 390 -20.76 -20.46 -22.49
CA THR A 390 -20.46 -19.36 -21.56
C THR A 390 -19.30 -19.74 -20.65
N ILE A 391 -18.14 -19.09 -20.83
CA ILE A 391 -16.97 -19.26 -19.97
C ILE A 391 -16.93 -18.13 -18.93
N ALA A 392 -16.75 -18.48 -17.65
CA ALA A 392 -16.58 -17.54 -16.55
C ALA A 392 -15.21 -17.75 -15.90
N ALA A 393 -14.41 -16.70 -15.78
CA ALA A 393 -13.05 -16.83 -15.23
C ALA A 393 -13.06 -17.05 -13.72
N GLY A 394 -12.30 -18.03 -13.25
CA GLY A 394 -12.09 -18.26 -11.83
C GLY A 394 -10.77 -18.98 -11.59
N THR A 395 -10.22 -18.87 -10.38
CA THR A 395 -8.84 -19.29 -10.10
C THR A 395 -8.73 -20.58 -9.29
N ASP A 396 -9.75 -20.90 -8.51
CA ASP A 396 -9.69 -21.85 -7.39
C ASP A 396 -8.70 -21.40 -6.29
N ALA A 397 -8.57 -20.07 -6.11
CA ALA A 397 -7.68 -19.47 -5.12
C ALA A 397 -8.04 -19.87 -3.68
N GLY A 398 -7.01 -20.05 -2.86
CA GLY A 398 -7.08 -20.70 -1.56
C GLY A 398 -6.41 -22.07 -1.57
N ASN A 399 -6.40 -22.78 -2.70
CA ASN A 399 -5.62 -24.02 -2.83
C ASN A 399 -4.12 -23.76 -2.84
N ILE A 400 -3.32 -24.75 -2.42
CA ILE A 400 -1.85 -24.65 -2.30
C ILE A 400 -1.22 -24.02 -3.55
N GLY A 401 -0.58 -22.87 -3.37
CA GLY A 401 0.13 -22.12 -4.41
C GLY A 401 -0.76 -21.23 -5.29
N THR A 402 -2.08 -21.23 -5.09
CA THR A 402 -3.04 -20.39 -5.83
C THR A 402 -3.46 -19.22 -4.95
N ILE A 403 -2.83 -18.06 -5.16
CA ILE A 403 -2.91 -16.91 -4.26
C ILE A 403 -4.21 -16.10 -4.45
N HIS A 404 -4.89 -15.77 -3.35
CA HIS A 404 -6.08 -14.90 -3.38
C HIS A 404 -5.80 -13.52 -3.97
N GLY A 405 -6.55 -13.16 -5.02
CA GLY A 405 -6.42 -11.89 -5.72
C GLY A 405 -5.63 -12.05 -7.04
N PRO A 406 -4.30 -11.90 -7.02
CA PRO A 406 -3.50 -11.78 -8.24
C PRO A 406 -3.37 -13.07 -9.06
N ALA A 407 -3.76 -14.25 -8.55
CA ALA A 407 -3.76 -15.48 -9.35
C ALA A 407 -4.68 -15.40 -10.58
N LEU A 408 -5.66 -14.48 -10.57
CA LEU A 408 -6.54 -14.23 -11.72
C LEU A 408 -5.76 -13.80 -12.96
N PHE A 409 -4.66 -13.07 -12.79
CA PHE A 409 -3.83 -12.65 -13.93
C PHE A 409 -3.06 -13.83 -14.54
N ARG A 410 -2.71 -14.85 -13.75
CA ARG A 410 -2.17 -16.11 -14.30
C ARG A 410 -3.25 -16.89 -15.05
N GLU A 411 -4.48 -16.90 -14.55
CA GLU A 411 -5.63 -17.46 -15.29
C GLU A 411 -5.80 -16.78 -16.65
N PHE A 412 -5.72 -15.44 -16.72
CA PHE A 412 -5.80 -14.70 -17.97
C PHE A 412 -4.69 -15.07 -18.95
N GLN A 413 -3.45 -15.24 -18.47
CA GLN A 413 -2.34 -15.71 -19.30
C GLN A 413 -2.61 -17.11 -19.87
N LEU A 414 -3.11 -18.04 -19.06
CA LEU A 414 -3.44 -19.40 -19.49
C LEU A 414 -4.61 -19.41 -20.49
N MET A 415 -5.61 -18.54 -20.32
CA MET A 415 -6.68 -18.37 -21.31
C MET A 415 -6.17 -17.80 -22.63
N LYS A 416 -5.20 -16.86 -22.59
CA LYS A 416 -4.50 -16.37 -23.80
C LYS A 416 -3.67 -17.47 -24.44
N GLU A 417 -2.98 -18.30 -23.66
CA GLU A 417 -2.24 -19.48 -24.14
C GLU A 417 -3.17 -20.51 -24.80
N ALA A 418 -4.42 -20.65 -24.33
CA ALA A 418 -5.46 -21.43 -25.00
C ALA A 418 -5.93 -20.81 -26.32
N GLY A 419 -5.60 -19.55 -26.61
CA GLY A 419 -5.94 -18.86 -27.85
C GLY A 419 -7.15 -17.93 -27.75
N LEU A 420 -7.62 -17.61 -26.54
CA LEU A 420 -8.64 -16.58 -26.36
C LEU A 420 -8.04 -15.18 -26.61
N THR A 421 -8.81 -14.31 -27.25
CA THR A 421 -8.43 -12.90 -27.42
C THR A 421 -8.58 -12.14 -26.10
N PRO A 422 -7.87 -11.01 -25.90
CA PRO A 422 -8.05 -10.20 -24.70
C PRO A 422 -9.50 -9.77 -24.43
N MET A 423 -10.28 -9.45 -25.47
CA MET A 423 -11.70 -9.12 -25.33
C MET A 423 -12.51 -10.30 -24.77
N GLN A 424 -12.26 -11.53 -25.26
CA GLN A 424 -12.93 -12.73 -24.75
C GLN A 424 -12.56 -13.00 -23.29
N ILE A 425 -11.29 -12.85 -22.92
CA ILE A 425 -10.82 -13.04 -21.53
C ILE A 425 -11.49 -12.03 -20.59
N LEU A 426 -11.53 -10.75 -20.99
CA LEU A 426 -12.21 -9.71 -20.22
C LEU A 426 -13.72 -9.97 -20.12
N GLN A 427 -14.36 -10.50 -21.17
CA GLN A 427 -15.76 -10.92 -21.12
C GLN A 427 -15.99 -12.07 -20.14
N CYS A 428 -15.08 -13.04 -20.11
CA CYS A 428 -15.09 -14.16 -19.15
C CYS A 428 -15.00 -13.67 -17.70
N ALA A 429 -14.17 -12.66 -17.44
CA ALA A 429 -13.92 -12.11 -16.10
C ALA A 429 -14.88 -10.99 -15.66
N THR A 430 -15.83 -10.59 -16.51
CA THR A 430 -16.81 -9.53 -16.20
C THR A 430 -18.23 -10.00 -16.47
N ALA A 431 -18.75 -9.83 -17.69
CA ALA A 431 -20.15 -10.09 -18.00
C ALA A 431 -20.54 -11.57 -17.87
N ASN A 432 -19.68 -12.52 -18.26
CA ASN A 432 -19.98 -13.94 -18.08
C ASN A 432 -19.80 -14.37 -16.62
N ALA A 433 -18.78 -13.85 -15.93
CA ALA A 433 -18.61 -14.08 -14.51
C ALA A 433 -19.79 -13.54 -13.67
N ALA A 434 -20.40 -12.43 -14.08
CA ALA A 434 -21.61 -11.89 -13.46
C ALA A 434 -22.82 -12.85 -13.60
N LYS A 435 -22.93 -13.58 -14.74
CA LYS A 435 -23.92 -14.64 -14.89
C LYS A 435 -23.68 -15.78 -13.90
N LEU A 436 -22.43 -16.17 -13.67
CA LEU A 436 -22.10 -17.20 -12.68
C LEU A 436 -22.37 -16.69 -11.26
N PHE A 437 -21.98 -15.47 -10.91
CA PHE A 437 -22.31 -14.83 -9.63
C PHE A 437 -23.83 -14.89 -9.36
N GLY A 438 -24.62 -14.51 -10.36
CA GLY A 438 -26.09 -14.65 -10.37
C GLY A 438 -26.82 -13.84 -9.29
N GLY A 439 -28.10 -14.17 -9.12
CA GLY A 439 -29.01 -13.39 -8.26
C GLY A 439 -29.25 -11.96 -8.77
N GLU A 440 -29.90 -11.14 -7.93
CA GLU A 440 -30.17 -9.73 -8.20
C GLU A 440 -28.87 -8.94 -8.44
N ILE A 441 -27.83 -9.21 -7.66
CA ILE A 441 -26.53 -8.52 -7.78
C ILE A 441 -25.85 -8.87 -9.11
N GLY A 442 -25.78 -10.16 -9.48
CA GLY A 442 -25.19 -10.61 -10.74
C GLY A 442 -25.84 -9.98 -11.97
N ALA A 443 -27.14 -9.68 -11.92
CA ALA A 443 -27.85 -8.99 -13.00
C ALA A 443 -27.41 -7.53 -13.21
N HIS A 444 -26.77 -6.92 -12.20
CA HIS A 444 -26.40 -5.50 -12.17
C HIS A 444 -24.89 -5.25 -12.06
N ILE A 445 -24.03 -6.27 -12.25
CA ILE A 445 -22.56 -6.14 -12.30
C ILE A 445 -22.00 -6.67 -13.63
N GLY A 446 -20.70 -6.46 -13.88
CA GLY A 446 -19.99 -7.01 -15.05
C GLY A 446 -20.20 -6.24 -16.36
N LYS A 447 -20.91 -5.10 -16.34
CA LYS A 447 -21.04 -4.15 -17.46
C LYS A 447 -21.05 -2.71 -16.96
N ILE A 448 -20.78 -1.76 -17.87
CA ILE A 448 -20.91 -0.32 -17.62
C ILE A 448 -22.11 0.21 -18.41
N GLU A 449 -23.29 0.14 -17.80
CA GLU A 449 -24.56 0.60 -18.38
C GLU A 449 -25.42 1.30 -17.32
N ASN A 450 -26.42 2.07 -17.73
CA ASN A 450 -27.34 2.73 -16.80
C ASN A 450 -28.05 1.69 -15.91
N GLY A 451 -28.04 1.93 -14.60
CA GLY A 451 -28.69 1.07 -13.59
C GLY A 451 -27.78 -0.04 -13.05
N TYR A 452 -26.62 -0.29 -13.65
CA TYR A 452 -25.62 -1.22 -13.12
C TYR A 452 -24.90 -0.60 -11.91
N LEU A 453 -24.41 -1.46 -11.02
CA LEU A 453 -23.64 -1.05 -9.84
C LEU A 453 -22.30 -0.45 -10.27
N ALA A 454 -21.86 0.58 -9.55
CA ALA A 454 -20.59 1.25 -9.79
C ALA A 454 -19.41 0.45 -9.21
N ASP A 455 -19.18 -0.72 -9.79
CA ASP A 455 -18.03 -1.59 -9.54
C ASP A 455 -17.15 -1.57 -10.80
N LEU A 456 -16.05 -0.80 -10.76
CA LEU A 456 -15.23 -0.44 -11.92
C LEU A 456 -13.73 -0.62 -11.63
N VAL A 457 -12.95 -0.86 -12.68
CA VAL A 457 -11.48 -0.80 -12.65
C VAL A 457 -10.99 0.16 -13.74
N ILE A 458 -10.00 0.98 -13.39
CA ILE A 458 -9.36 1.96 -14.28
C ILE A 458 -7.89 1.55 -14.44
N LEU A 459 -7.46 1.37 -15.68
CA LEU A 459 -6.12 0.92 -16.04
C LEU A 459 -5.31 2.03 -16.70
N ASN A 460 -3.99 2.05 -16.49
CA ASN A 460 -3.07 2.97 -17.18
C ASN A 460 -2.77 2.50 -18.62
N SER A 461 -2.76 1.20 -18.85
CA SER A 461 -2.42 0.59 -20.14
C SER A 461 -3.60 -0.15 -20.77
N ASN A 462 -3.60 -0.28 -22.10
CA ASN A 462 -4.68 -0.88 -22.86
C ASN A 462 -4.69 -2.42 -22.74
N PRO A 463 -5.69 -3.04 -22.10
CA PRO A 463 -5.74 -4.49 -21.95
C PRO A 463 -6.08 -5.22 -23.26
N LEU A 464 -6.53 -4.51 -24.30
CA LEU A 464 -6.84 -5.11 -25.61
C LEU A 464 -5.59 -5.29 -26.49
N ASP A 465 -4.52 -4.54 -26.21
CA ASP A 465 -3.24 -4.69 -26.92
C ASP A 465 -2.45 -5.89 -26.36
N ASP A 466 -2.43 -6.02 -25.03
CA ASP A 466 -1.96 -7.21 -24.33
C ASP A 466 -2.76 -7.40 -23.04
N ILE A 467 -3.28 -8.61 -22.81
CA ILE A 467 -4.00 -8.95 -21.59
C ILE A 467 -3.15 -8.79 -20.33
N ALA A 468 -1.81 -8.81 -20.45
CA ALA A 468 -0.91 -8.50 -19.35
C ALA A 468 -1.13 -7.09 -18.79
N HIS A 469 -1.65 -6.14 -19.58
CA HIS A 469 -1.98 -4.80 -19.09
C HIS A 469 -3.24 -4.78 -18.20
N ALA A 470 -3.98 -5.88 -18.07
CA ALA A 470 -5.13 -5.97 -17.17
C ALA A 470 -4.76 -5.78 -15.68
N SER A 471 -3.48 -5.98 -15.33
CA SER A 471 -2.92 -5.70 -14.00
C SER A 471 -2.34 -4.29 -13.87
N ASP A 472 -2.27 -3.46 -14.91
CA ASP A 472 -1.79 -2.07 -14.78
C ASP A 472 -2.88 -1.14 -14.23
N ILE A 473 -3.29 -1.42 -12.99
CA ILE A 473 -4.44 -0.81 -12.31
C ILE A 473 -4.02 0.50 -11.67
N ASP A 474 -4.73 1.57 -12.01
CA ASP A 474 -4.61 2.89 -11.38
C ASP A 474 -5.58 3.03 -10.20
N THR A 475 -6.85 2.69 -10.44
CA THR A 475 -7.95 2.96 -9.53
C THR A 475 -9.00 1.85 -9.61
N VAL A 476 -9.57 1.49 -8.47
CA VAL A 476 -10.71 0.59 -8.33
C VAL A 476 -11.84 1.35 -7.69
N ILE A 477 -13.04 1.26 -8.27
CA ILE A 477 -14.26 1.83 -7.69
C ILE A 477 -15.12 0.66 -7.24
N LYS A 478 -15.46 0.63 -5.96
CA LYS A 478 -16.31 -0.41 -5.37
C LYS A 478 -17.39 0.25 -4.54
N ASN A 479 -18.66 -0.05 -4.82
CA ASN A 479 -19.80 0.63 -4.18
C ASN A 479 -19.72 2.18 -4.30
N GLY A 480 -19.18 2.69 -5.40
CA GLY A 480 -18.94 4.12 -5.60
C GLY A 480 -17.85 4.75 -4.72
N ALA A 481 -17.20 3.99 -3.83
CA ALA A 481 -15.99 4.43 -3.17
C ALA A 481 -14.80 4.26 -4.12
N VAL A 482 -13.96 5.28 -4.20
CA VAL A 482 -12.81 5.34 -5.11
C VAL A 482 -11.56 4.97 -4.34
N TYR A 483 -10.88 3.93 -4.79
CA TYR A 483 -9.64 3.43 -4.20
C TYR A 483 -8.52 3.54 -5.24
N SER A 484 -7.54 4.42 -5.02
CA SER A 484 -6.30 4.33 -5.77
C SER A 484 -5.58 3.04 -5.40
N ILE A 485 -4.82 2.45 -6.31
CA ILE A 485 -4.09 1.20 -6.01
C ILE A 485 -3.25 1.35 -4.73
N ARG A 486 -2.54 2.47 -4.57
CA ARG A 486 -1.73 2.84 -3.39
C ARG A 486 -2.51 2.79 -2.07
N SER A 487 -3.77 3.21 -2.07
CA SER A 487 -4.63 3.16 -0.88
C SER A 487 -5.00 1.73 -0.43
N LEU A 488 -4.80 0.75 -1.31
CA LEU A 488 -5.01 -0.68 -1.09
C LEU A 488 -3.70 -1.44 -0.83
N GLU A 489 -2.53 -0.83 -1.07
CA GLU A 489 -1.21 -1.43 -0.77
C GLU A 489 -0.86 -1.34 0.72
N ASN A 490 -1.32 -0.28 1.40
CA ASN A 490 -1.07 -0.04 2.83
C ASN A 490 -1.88 -0.95 3.78
N ALA A 491 -2.44 -2.06 3.29
CA ALA A 491 -3.17 -3.04 4.10
C ALA A 491 -2.31 -4.25 4.52
N GLU A 492 -0.99 -4.19 4.29
CA GLU A 492 -0.06 -5.18 4.84
C GLU A 492 0.01 -5.09 6.37
N GLY A 493 -0.65 -6.04 7.03
CA GLY A 493 -0.22 -6.61 8.30
C GLY A 493 -0.13 -5.67 9.52
N ASN A 494 -1.27 -5.35 10.13
CA ASN A 494 -1.35 -5.25 11.59
C ASN A 494 -2.81 -5.33 12.09
N SER A 495 -3.40 -6.53 12.03
CA SER A 495 -4.60 -6.85 12.81
C SER A 495 -4.25 -7.26 14.25
N SER A 496 -3.38 -6.49 14.91
CA SER A 496 -3.28 -6.49 16.38
C SER A 496 -2.59 -5.22 16.90
N GLY A 497 -3.36 -4.33 17.52
CA GLY A 497 -2.84 -3.08 18.11
C GLY A 497 -3.08 -1.88 17.19
N ALA A 498 -3.25 -0.69 17.77
CA ALA A 498 -3.54 0.53 17.01
C ALA A 498 -2.55 0.69 15.83
N ASP A 499 -3.08 0.94 14.64
CA ASP A 499 -2.30 1.15 13.42
C ASP A 499 -1.30 2.31 13.63
N VAL A 500 0.00 2.00 13.66
CA VAL A 500 1.08 3.00 13.80
C VAL A 500 1.00 4.05 12.68
N ASN A 501 0.54 3.68 11.48
CA ASN A 501 0.34 4.64 10.39
C ASN A 501 -0.77 5.64 10.71
N ALA A 502 -1.88 5.20 11.30
CA ALA A 502 -2.95 6.10 11.73
C ALA A 502 -2.48 7.06 12.85
N LEU A 503 -1.63 6.58 13.77
CA LEU A 503 -1.02 7.43 14.79
C LEU A 503 -0.02 8.41 14.17
N ALA A 504 0.79 7.96 13.22
CA ALA A 504 1.73 8.78 12.47
C ALA A 504 1.04 9.90 11.68
N GLU A 505 -0.07 9.60 11.00
CA GLU A 505 -0.89 10.61 10.33
C GLU A 505 -1.38 11.67 11.32
N THR A 506 -1.85 11.24 12.50
CA THR A 506 -2.30 12.17 13.53
C THR A 506 -1.15 13.03 14.05
N TYR A 507 0.04 12.45 14.22
CA TYR A 507 1.26 13.20 14.55
C TYR A 507 1.59 14.26 13.50
N VAL A 508 1.55 13.93 12.20
CA VAL A 508 1.79 14.91 11.11
C VAL A 508 0.81 16.08 11.21
N LYS A 509 -0.48 15.79 11.43
CA LYS A 509 -1.51 16.83 11.57
C LYS A 509 -1.28 17.70 12.80
N LEU A 510 -0.74 17.15 13.89
CA LEU A 510 -0.36 17.92 15.08
C LEU A 510 0.84 18.83 14.83
N VAL A 511 1.86 18.35 14.11
CA VAL A 511 3.02 19.18 13.72
C VAL A 511 2.57 20.34 12.85
N LEU A 512 1.70 20.08 11.86
CA LEU A 512 1.12 21.14 11.03
C LEU A 512 0.28 22.12 11.85
N ALA A 513 -0.51 21.64 12.81
CA ALA A 513 -1.27 22.51 13.71
C ALA A 513 -0.37 23.35 14.63
N MET A 514 0.77 22.82 15.06
CA MET A 514 1.77 23.55 15.85
C MET A 514 2.43 24.66 15.01
N GLY A 515 2.70 24.41 13.73
CA GLY A 515 3.22 25.41 12.78
C GLY A 515 2.36 26.66 12.63
N GLU A 516 1.07 26.58 12.96
CA GLU A 516 0.17 27.75 12.96
C GLU A 516 0.35 28.64 14.22
N HIS A 517 0.91 28.09 15.30
CA HIS A 517 1.25 28.84 16.52
C HIS A 517 2.71 29.30 16.55
N ASP A 518 3.56 28.65 15.77
CA ASP A 518 4.98 28.91 15.67
C ASP A 518 5.43 28.74 14.22
N ALA A 519 5.58 29.86 13.52
CA ALA A 519 5.84 29.89 12.07
C ALA A 519 7.16 29.22 11.68
N ASP A 520 8.11 29.12 12.62
CA ASP A 520 9.42 28.50 12.40
C ASP A 520 9.40 26.99 12.72
N TYR A 521 8.28 26.43 13.19
CA TYR A 521 8.24 25.05 13.65
C TYR A 521 8.28 24.03 12.52
N VAL A 522 7.66 24.31 11.36
CA VAL A 522 7.59 23.38 10.22
C VAL A 522 8.59 23.81 9.16
N ASP A 523 9.72 23.12 9.12
CA ASP A 523 10.82 23.37 8.18
C ASP A 523 10.45 22.94 6.76
N ALA A 524 9.91 21.73 6.63
CA ALA A 524 9.44 21.18 5.36
C ALA A 524 8.15 20.36 5.54
N TYR A 525 7.30 20.39 4.51
CA TYR A 525 6.13 19.52 4.40
C TYR A 525 5.85 19.17 2.95
N TYR A 526 5.77 17.87 2.67
CA TYR A 526 5.53 17.32 1.33
C TYR A 526 4.57 16.13 1.34
N GLY A 527 3.76 16.02 2.40
CA GLY A 527 2.64 15.09 2.46
C GLY A 527 1.38 15.60 1.71
N PRO A 528 0.24 14.93 1.88
CA PRO A 528 -1.02 15.28 1.21
C PRO A 528 -1.43 16.76 1.44
N PRO A 529 -1.62 17.58 0.38
CA PRO A 529 -1.91 19.01 0.51
C PRO A 529 -3.15 19.33 1.36
N GLU A 530 -4.14 18.43 1.36
CA GLU A 530 -5.36 18.54 2.13
C GLU A 530 -5.11 18.56 3.65
N TRP A 531 -4.05 17.91 4.16
CA TRP A 531 -3.78 17.89 5.60
C TRP A 531 -3.33 19.26 6.11
N LYS A 532 -2.54 19.99 5.31
CA LYS A 532 -2.17 21.38 5.63
C LYS A 532 -3.40 22.26 5.75
N THR A 533 -4.33 22.14 4.80
CA THR A 533 -5.60 22.90 4.82
C THR A 533 -6.51 22.47 5.99
N GLN A 534 -6.53 21.18 6.31
CA GLN A 534 -7.36 20.66 7.40
C GLN A 534 -6.89 21.11 8.79
N SER A 535 -5.59 21.33 8.98
CA SER A 535 -4.99 21.72 10.27
C SER A 535 -5.04 23.22 10.59
N GLN A 536 -5.25 24.09 9.59
CA GLN A 536 -5.28 25.55 9.77
C GLN A 536 -6.37 26.02 10.75
N GLY A 537 -5.98 26.85 11.74
CA GLY A 537 -6.88 27.60 12.63
C GLY A 537 -7.77 26.78 13.59
N LYS A 538 -7.54 25.47 13.76
CA LYS A 538 -8.50 24.57 14.44
C LYS A 538 -8.12 24.07 15.83
N LYS A 539 -6.85 24.03 16.21
CA LYS A 539 -6.41 23.41 17.49
C LYS A 539 -5.64 24.41 18.35
N SER A 540 -6.00 24.52 19.64
CA SER A 540 -5.24 25.29 20.62
C SER A 540 -3.97 24.55 21.05
N LEU A 541 -3.00 25.28 21.62
CA LEU A 541 -1.78 24.69 22.21
C LEU A 541 -2.11 23.60 23.25
N ASP A 542 -3.10 23.82 24.11
CA ASP A 542 -3.55 22.81 25.09
C ASP A 542 -4.10 21.55 24.41
N ALA A 543 -4.89 21.71 23.34
CA ALA A 543 -5.41 20.58 22.59
C ALA A 543 -4.30 19.80 21.86
N ILE A 544 -3.26 20.49 21.37
CA ILE A 544 -2.09 19.86 20.77
C ILE A 544 -1.33 19.05 21.83
N ALA A 545 -1.07 19.60 23.02
CA ALA A 545 -0.40 18.89 24.10
C ALA A 545 -1.16 17.66 24.59
N VAL A 546 -2.47 17.79 24.83
CA VAL A 546 -3.33 16.66 25.26
C VAL A 546 -3.31 15.55 24.22
N GLU A 547 -3.44 15.91 22.94
CA GLU A 547 -3.45 14.93 21.86
C GLU A 547 -2.08 14.27 21.69
N ALA A 548 -0.97 15.04 21.74
CA ALA A 548 0.37 14.48 21.69
C ALA A 548 0.63 13.48 22.84
N ALA A 549 0.18 13.78 24.06
CA ALA A 549 0.25 12.86 25.19
C ALA A 549 -0.58 11.58 24.94
N ARG A 550 -1.81 11.73 24.41
CA ARG A 550 -2.68 10.61 24.04
C ARG A 550 -2.02 9.69 23.01
N LEU A 551 -1.41 10.25 21.96
CA LEU A 551 -0.69 9.46 20.96
C LEU A 551 0.48 8.69 21.56
N ARG A 552 1.26 9.31 22.46
CA ARG A 552 2.36 8.62 23.16
C ARG A 552 1.86 7.44 23.99
N GLU A 553 0.75 7.62 24.72
CA GLU A 553 0.13 6.51 25.46
C GLU A 553 -0.39 5.40 24.54
N GLN A 554 -0.93 5.76 23.37
CA GLN A 554 -1.39 4.79 22.38
C GLN A 554 -0.22 4.02 21.78
N LEU A 555 0.87 4.69 21.41
CA LEU A 555 2.11 4.06 20.92
C LEU A 555 2.70 3.10 21.96
N ALA A 556 2.71 3.49 23.24
CA ALA A 556 3.23 2.65 24.33
C ALA A 556 2.42 1.37 24.58
N LYS A 557 1.16 1.31 24.12
CA LYS A 557 0.28 0.14 24.23
C LYS A 557 0.45 -0.84 23.06
N ILE A 558 1.14 -0.44 22.00
CA ILE A 558 1.43 -1.31 20.86
C ILE A 558 2.56 -2.26 21.27
N PRO A 559 2.39 -3.59 21.16
CA PRO A 559 3.44 -4.56 21.46
C PRO A 559 4.74 -4.25 20.71
N ASP A 560 5.88 -4.58 21.31
CA ASP A 560 7.19 -4.41 20.67
C ASP A 560 7.24 -5.22 19.37
N PRO A 561 7.47 -4.57 18.20
CA PRO A 561 7.54 -5.28 16.93
C PRO A 561 8.81 -6.13 16.89
N THR A 562 8.73 -7.28 16.22
CA THR A 562 9.88 -8.15 15.97
C THR A 562 10.83 -7.57 14.93
N ASP A 563 10.32 -6.71 14.03
CA ASP A 563 11.11 -5.98 13.05
C ASP A 563 11.83 -4.78 13.70
N GLU A 564 13.14 -4.68 13.45
CA GLU A 564 13.98 -3.64 14.03
C GLU A 564 13.61 -2.24 13.52
N MET A 565 13.26 -2.12 12.25
CA MET A 565 12.92 -0.84 11.62
C MET A 565 11.60 -0.30 12.17
N GLU A 566 10.59 -1.15 12.38
CA GLU A 566 9.35 -0.78 13.06
C GLU A 566 9.57 -0.42 14.54
N ARG A 567 10.50 -1.08 15.23
CA ARG A 567 10.88 -0.72 16.61
C ARG A 567 11.49 0.68 16.67
N LEU A 568 12.44 0.96 15.77
CA LEU A 568 13.07 2.27 15.64
C LEU A 568 12.07 3.36 15.22
N ARG A 569 11.11 3.03 14.34
CA ARG A 569 10.03 3.92 13.94
C ARG A 569 9.15 4.34 15.12
N ARG A 570 8.76 3.38 15.97
CA ARG A 570 7.98 3.69 17.18
C ARG A 570 8.77 4.53 18.18
N GLU A 571 10.05 4.25 18.36
CA GLU A 571 10.94 5.06 19.19
C GLU A 571 11.06 6.48 18.65
N TYR A 572 11.26 6.63 17.34
CA TYR A 572 11.29 7.90 16.63
C TYR A 572 10.03 8.72 16.91
N LEU A 573 8.83 8.18 16.64
CA LEU A 573 7.56 8.86 16.88
C LEU A 573 7.38 9.26 18.36
N THR A 574 7.81 8.42 19.29
CA THR A 574 7.73 8.71 20.73
C THR A 574 8.59 9.91 21.11
N LYS A 575 9.83 9.99 20.60
CA LYS A 575 10.73 11.12 20.83
C LYS A 575 10.23 12.39 20.17
N GLN A 576 9.72 12.27 18.94
CA GLN A 576 9.10 13.38 18.21
C GLN A 576 7.90 13.99 18.93
N LEU A 577 6.99 13.16 19.45
CA LEU A 577 5.85 13.63 20.24
C LEU A 577 6.28 14.27 21.57
N SER A 578 7.41 13.83 22.14
CA SER A 578 7.96 14.43 23.35
C SER A 578 8.50 15.84 23.08
N ALA A 579 9.23 16.01 21.98
CA ALA A 579 9.73 17.32 21.55
C ALA A 579 8.58 18.27 21.16
N LEU A 580 7.54 17.76 20.47
CA LEU A 580 6.33 18.53 20.19
C LEU A 580 5.67 19.05 21.48
N ALA A 581 5.52 18.19 22.50
CA ALA A 581 4.97 18.61 23.78
C ALA A 581 5.86 19.67 24.46
N ALA A 582 7.18 19.47 24.49
CA ALA A 582 8.12 20.45 25.03
C ALA A 582 8.02 21.80 24.29
N ARG A 583 7.90 21.79 22.96
CA ARG A 583 7.74 23.03 22.20
C ARG A 583 6.42 23.74 22.53
N VAL A 584 5.34 23.01 22.74
CA VAL A 584 4.07 23.60 23.20
C VAL A 584 4.28 24.35 24.53
N HIS A 585 4.97 23.75 25.50
CA HIS A 585 5.27 24.39 26.78
C HIS A 585 6.09 25.69 26.61
N ILE A 586 7.14 25.65 25.78
CA ILE A 586 7.99 26.82 25.49
C ILE A 586 7.18 27.94 24.83
N VAL A 587 6.34 27.63 23.84
CA VAL A 587 5.49 28.62 23.15
C VAL A 587 4.42 29.20 24.09
N LYS A 588 4.01 28.46 25.13
CA LYS A 588 3.15 28.97 26.21
C LYS A 588 3.89 29.88 27.22
N GLY A 589 5.20 30.06 27.07
CA GLY A 589 6.03 30.95 27.87
C GLY A 589 6.79 30.27 29.02
N GLU A 590 6.79 28.93 29.08
CA GLU A 590 7.67 28.21 30.01
C GLU A 590 9.13 28.39 29.60
N ARG A 591 10.02 28.61 30.58
CA ARG A 591 11.45 28.77 30.36
C ARG A 591 12.20 27.59 30.97
N LEU A 592 12.99 26.93 30.14
CA LEU A 592 13.88 25.84 30.53
C LEU A 592 15.32 26.37 30.57
N LYS A 593 16.20 25.70 31.33
CA LYS A 593 17.64 25.93 31.20
C LYS A 593 18.13 25.40 29.85
N PHE A 594 19.28 25.88 29.39
CA PHE A 594 19.83 25.50 28.08
C PHE A 594 19.93 23.98 27.86
N ASP A 595 20.43 23.24 28.85
CA ASP A 595 20.57 21.79 28.75
C ASP A 595 19.25 21.04 28.85
N GLU A 596 18.30 21.59 29.62
CA GLU A 596 16.96 21.03 29.74
C GLU A 596 16.18 21.24 28.43
N GLU A 597 16.29 22.43 27.83
CA GLU A 597 15.67 22.76 26.56
C GLU A 597 16.26 21.93 25.41
N SER A 598 17.59 21.87 25.31
CA SER A 598 18.25 21.10 24.26
C SER A 598 17.96 19.61 24.38
N HIS A 599 17.96 19.04 25.59
CA HIS A 599 17.56 17.65 25.79
C HIS A 599 16.09 17.44 25.42
N ALA A 600 15.18 18.32 25.83
CA ALA A 600 13.76 18.17 25.58
C ALA A 600 13.38 18.27 24.09
N LEU A 601 14.06 19.13 23.34
CA LEU A 601 13.79 19.34 21.91
C LEU A 601 14.60 18.41 21.01
N TYR A 602 15.87 18.16 21.32
CA TYR A 602 16.81 17.48 20.41
C TYR A 602 17.31 16.12 20.90
N ASP A 603 16.89 15.68 22.09
CA ASP A 603 17.37 14.43 22.74
C ASP A 603 18.91 14.42 22.92
N ALA A 604 19.51 15.61 23.10
CA ALA A 604 20.95 15.79 23.23
C ALA A 604 21.31 17.01 24.08
N VAL A 605 22.50 16.96 24.69
CA VAL A 605 23.07 18.04 25.50
C VAL A 605 24.46 18.38 24.95
N ALA A 606 24.75 19.68 24.81
CA ALA A 606 26.04 20.13 24.33
C ALA A 606 27.14 19.90 25.40
N PRO A 607 28.35 19.44 25.02
CA PRO A 607 29.47 19.32 25.96
C PRO A 607 29.85 20.69 26.53
N THR A 608 30.38 20.68 27.75
CA THR A 608 30.89 21.90 28.42
C THR A 608 32.40 21.98 28.26
N LEU A 609 32.90 23.16 27.89
CA LEU A 609 34.33 23.45 27.81
C LEU A 609 34.67 24.64 28.72
N PRO A 610 35.76 24.55 29.52
CA PRO A 610 36.15 25.63 30.41
C PRO A 610 36.71 26.82 29.62
N GLU A 611 36.66 28.01 30.21
CA GLU A 611 37.22 29.22 29.59
C GLU A 611 38.70 29.06 29.19
N SER A 612 39.48 28.32 29.98
CA SER A 612 40.88 28.02 29.67
C SER A 612 41.07 27.32 28.33
N HIS A 613 40.13 26.47 27.91
CA HIS A 613 40.16 25.80 26.61
C HIS A 613 40.12 26.82 25.47
N PHE A 614 39.22 27.80 25.55
CA PHE A 614 39.09 28.86 24.54
C PHE A 614 40.31 29.79 24.57
N GLN A 615 40.83 30.13 25.75
CA GLN A 615 42.04 30.96 25.89
C GLN A 615 43.27 30.31 25.25
N GLU A 616 43.44 28.98 25.38
CA GLU A 616 44.52 28.24 24.72
C GLU A 616 44.44 28.33 23.19
N ILE A 617 43.23 28.25 22.63
CA ILE A 617 43.02 28.36 21.18
C ILE A 617 43.28 29.80 20.71
N LEU A 618 42.81 30.80 21.46
CA LEU A 618 43.09 32.21 21.16
C LEU A 618 44.60 32.50 21.18
N ALA A 619 45.35 31.92 22.12
CA ALA A 619 46.80 32.06 22.16
C ALA A 619 47.51 31.43 20.94
N ARG A 620 46.96 30.34 20.37
CA ARG A 620 47.44 29.74 19.11
C ARG A 620 47.05 30.56 17.87
N LEU A 621 45.93 31.28 17.94
CA LEU A 621 45.43 32.13 16.86
C LEU A 621 46.17 33.47 16.78
N GLU A 622 46.48 34.06 17.93
CA GLU A 622 47.17 35.35 18.11
C GLU A 622 48.39 35.55 17.17
N PRO A 623 49.39 34.64 17.11
CA PRO A 623 50.57 34.84 16.24
C PRO A 623 50.29 34.65 14.75
N LYS A 624 49.11 34.14 14.36
CA LYS A 624 48.74 33.88 12.95
C LYS A 624 48.08 35.09 12.28
N LEU A 625 47.67 36.11 13.05
CA LEU A 625 46.92 37.26 12.56
C LEU A 625 47.74 38.55 12.71
N PRO A 626 48.50 38.96 11.66
CA PRO A 626 49.35 40.15 11.73
C PRO A 626 48.52 41.44 11.75
N GLY A 627 49.07 42.51 12.35
CA GLY A 627 48.46 43.84 12.40
C GLY A 627 48.37 44.42 13.81
N GLU A 628 47.83 45.63 13.93
CA GLU A 628 47.56 46.32 15.19
C GLU A 628 46.06 46.25 15.54
N GLY A 629 45.72 46.40 16.83
CA GLY A 629 44.33 46.33 17.33
C GLY A 629 44.00 45.03 18.05
N THR A 630 42.71 44.84 18.38
CA THR A 630 42.25 43.62 19.07
C THR A 630 42.37 42.39 18.17
N LEU A 631 42.40 41.19 18.76
CA LEU A 631 42.43 39.93 18.00
C LEU A 631 41.26 39.83 17.01
N LEU A 632 40.05 40.21 17.41
CA LEU A 632 38.87 40.26 16.54
C LEU A 632 39.05 41.24 15.37
N GLN A 633 39.57 42.44 15.62
CA GLN A 633 39.81 43.43 14.55
C GLN A 633 40.84 42.92 13.53
N ARG A 634 41.91 42.28 14.00
CA ARG A 634 42.92 41.67 13.13
C ARG A 634 42.36 40.50 12.34
N TYR A 635 41.54 39.65 12.95
CA TYR A 635 40.85 38.55 12.27
C TYR A 635 39.92 39.08 11.17
N GLU A 636 39.07 40.06 11.48
CA GLU A 636 38.13 40.65 10.52
C GLU A 636 38.85 41.37 9.37
N ASN A 637 39.96 42.06 9.65
CA ASN A 637 40.78 42.66 8.59
C ASN A 637 41.48 41.61 7.72
N TRP A 638 42.03 40.56 8.34
CA TRP A 638 42.72 39.47 7.65
C TRP A 638 41.78 38.69 6.73
N ARG A 639 40.58 38.34 7.21
CA ARG A 639 39.65 37.48 6.47
C ARG A 639 39.06 38.14 5.22
N ARG A 640 39.00 39.48 5.16
CA ARG A 640 38.50 40.24 3.99
C ARG A 640 39.20 39.86 2.68
N ALA A 641 40.45 39.45 2.75
CA ALA A 641 41.22 39.04 1.58
C ALA A 641 40.73 37.72 0.94
N PHE A 642 39.80 37.00 1.57
CA PHE A 642 39.30 35.68 1.13
C PHE A 642 37.80 35.68 0.81
N VAL A 643 37.19 36.86 0.68
CA VAL A 643 35.79 37.00 0.26
C VAL A 643 35.68 36.66 -1.23
N ILE A 644 34.68 35.85 -1.58
CA ILE A 644 34.29 35.62 -2.96
C ILE A 644 33.54 36.87 -3.44
N PRO A 645 34.00 37.56 -4.50
CA PRO A 645 33.26 38.70 -5.05
C PRO A 645 31.84 38.27 -5.50
N ASN A 646 30.83 39.10 -5.22
CA ASN A 646 29.42 38.76 -5.49
C ASN A 646 29.19 38.38 -6.97
N GLU A 647 29.87 39.04 -7.91
CA GLU A 647 29.79 38.75 -9.34
C GLU A 647 30.40 37.41 -9.76
N LYS A 648 31.21 36.79 -8.88
CA LYS A 648 31.83 35.48 -9.09
C LYS A 648 31.19 34.37 -8.26
N LEU A 649 30.32 34.72 -7.32
CA LEU A 649 29.74 33.81 -6.34
C LEU A 649 29.05 32.63 -7.02
N ASP A 650 28.23 32.88 -8.04
CA ASP A 650 27.53 31.81 -8.75
C ASP A 650 28.47 30.85 -9.47
N ALA A 651 29.44 31.37 -10.21
CA ALA A 651 30.41 30.52 -10.90
C ALA A 651 31.19 29.62 -9.93
N VAL A 652 31.61 30.16 -8.79
CA VAL A 652 32.32 29.40 -7.75
C VAL A 652 31.40 28.35 -7.12
N PHE A 653 30.15 28.71 -6.83
CA PHE A 653 29.21 27.82 -6.18
C PHE A 653 28.76 26.67 -7.09
N GLN A 654 28.49 26.94 -8.37
CA GLN A 654 28.18 25.91 -9.37
C GLN A 654 29.34 24.91 -9.54
N LEU A 655 30.60 25.39 -9.52
CA LEU A 655 31.77 24.51 -9.55
C LEU A 655 31.84 23.60 -8.31
N ALA A 656 31.55 24.14 -7.13
CA ALA A 656 31.49 23.38 -5.89
C ALA A 656 30.35 22.34 -5.92
N ILE A 657 29.13 22.74 -6.31
CA ILE A 657 27.97 21.85 -6.43
C ILE A 657 28.26 20.68 -7.38
N LYS A 658 28.81 20.98 -8.56
CA LYS A 658 29.17 19.93 -9.53
C LYS A 658 30.14 18.92 -8.94
N ALA A 659 31.20 19.40 -8.29
CA ALA A 659 32.23 18.56 -7.70
C ALA A 659 31.71 17.72 -6.52
N CYS A 660 30.83 18.31 -5.69
CA CYS A 660 30.12 17.61 -4.62
C CYS A 660 29.21 16.52 -5.19
N ARG A 661 28.39 16.85 -6.20
CA ARG A 661 27.46 15.89 -6.84
C ARG A 661 28.18 14.70 -7.45
N GLU A 662 29.24 14.93 -8.23
CA GLU A 662 30.04 13.88 -8.85
C GLU A 662 30.54 12.87 -7.80
N ARG A 663 30.97 13.35 -6.64
CA ARG A 663 31.49 12.51 -5.55
C ARG A 663 30.37 11.86 -4.74
N THR A 664 29.27 12.56 -4.50
CA THR A 664 28.08 11.95 -3.88
C THR A 664 27.60 10.75 -4.68
N LEU A 665 27.55 10.84 -6.02
CA LEU A 665 27.12 9.73 -6.88
C LEU A 665 28.05 8.51 -6.85
N ALA A 666 29.29 8.66 -6.37
CA ALA A 666 30.19 7.53 -6.15
C ALA A 666 29.82 6.69 -4.91
N HIS A 667 29.08 7.29 -3.97
CA HIS A 667 28.74 6.67 -2.68
C HIS A 667 27.24 6.40 -2.51
N ILE A 668 26.40 7.24 -3.09
CA ILE A 668 24.96 7.29 -2.84
C ILE A 668 24.21 7.25 -4.16
N LYS A 669 23.28 6.30 -4.28
CA LYS A 669 22.34 6.23 -5.40
C LYS A 669 21.19 7.20 -5.14
N LEU A 670 20.96 8.12 -6.08
CA LEU A 670 19.94 9.14 -5.96
C LEU A 670 18.71 8.83 -6.84
N PRO A 671 17.50 9.29 -6.47
CA PRO A 671 16.32 9.22 -7.33
C PRO A 671 16.60 9.88 -8.70
N PRO A 672 16.22 9.29 -9.84
CA PRO A 672 16.57 9.84 -11.16
C PRO A 672 16.08 11.26 -11.42
N SER A 673 15.03 11.70 -10.72
CA SER A 673 14.42 13.02 -10.87
C SER A 673 14.83 14.01 -9.77
N GLU A 674 15.76 13.66 -8.87
CA GLU A 674 16.24 14.62 -7.87
C GLU A 674 16.93 15.81 -8.53
N ASN A 675 16.63 17.00 -8.03
CA ASN A 675 17.34 18.20 -8.41
C ASN A 675 17.09 19.35 -7.44
N PHE A 676 17.97 20.34 -7.43
CA PHE A 676 17.68 21.63 -6.78
C PHE A 676 18.05 22.82 -7.65
N THR A 677 17.52 23.97 -7.28
CA THR A 677 17.89 25.27 -7.85
C THR A 677 18.54 26.15 -6.79
N VAL A 678 19.35 27.12 -7.22
CA VAL A 678 20.02 28.07 -6.32
C VAL A 678 19.44 29.46 -6.55
N GLU A 679 19.11 30.14 -5.46
CA GLU A 679 18.60 31.52 -5.45
C GLU A 679 19.50 32.41 -4.59
N TYR A 680 19.95 33.54 -5.13
CA TYR A 680 20.67 34.56 -4.35
C TYR A 680 19.69 35.57 -3.79
N VAL A 681 19.66 35.71 -2.47
CA VAL A 681 18.67 36.51 -1.75
C VAL A 681 19.35 37.56 -0.86
N THR A 682 18.56 38.53 -0.39
CA THR A 682 18.92 39.56 0.59
C THR A 682 17.84 39.64 1.67
N ASN A 683 18.10 40.41 2.73
CA ASN A 683 17.28 40.61 3.92
C ASN A 683 16.88 39.30 4.61
N LYS A 684 17.82 38.34 4.67
CA LYS A 684 17.63 37.06 5.37
C LYS A 684 18.55 36.96 6.59
N PRO A 685 18.13 36.28 7.67
CA PRO A 685 18.97 36.09 8.85
C PRO A 685 19.99 34.95 8.72
N TRP A 686 19.90 34.11 7.67
CA TRP A 686 20.81 33.00 7.41
C TRP A 686 21.82 33.31 6.31
N GLY A 687 22.92 32.56 6.24
CA GLY A 687 23.92 32.64 5.15
C GLY A 687 23.60 31.73 3.95
N GLY A 688 23.01 30.57 4.22
CA GLY A 688 22.48 29.65 3.22
C GLY A 688 21.39 28.78 3.83
N TYR A 689 20.43 28.32 3.03
CA TYR A 689 19.32 27.51 3.53
C TYR A 689 18.68 26.67 2.42
N ASN A 690 18.41 25.40 2.70
CA ASN A 690 17.68 24.49 1.81
C ASN A 690 16.18 24.46 2.11
N TRP A 691 15.36 24.89 1.14
CA TRP A 691 13.92 24.67 1.15
C TRP A 691 13.58 23.39 0.41
N TYR A 692 13.33 22.30 1.13
CA TYR A 692 12.86 21.06 0.52
C TYR A 692 11.38 21.15 0.13
N GLN A 693 11.06 20.89 -1.14
CA GLN A 693 9.74 21.10 -1.73
C GLN A 693 8.94 19.81 -1.95
N GLY A 694 9.53 18.65 -1.64
CA GLY A 694 8.97 17.35 -2.03
C GLY A 694 9.23 17.01 -3.50
N ASN A 695 8.83 15.81 -3.90
CA ASN A 695 9.10 15.26 -5.23
C ASN A 695 10.59 15.30 -5.60
N TYR A 696 11.46 15.09 -4.60
CA TYR A 696 12.92 15.12 -4.75
C TYR A 696 13.45 16.49 -5.23
N ARG A 697 12.78 17.60 -4.87
CA ARG A 697 13.20 18.95 -5.26
C ARG A 697 13.50 19.86 -4.08
N SER A 698 14.51 20.71 -4.25
CA SER A 698 14.81 21.81 -3.32
C SER A 698 15.04 23.15 -4.03
N VAL A 699 14.93 24.22 -3.25
CA VAL A 699 15.49 25.54 -3.56
C VAL A 699 16.52 25.87 -2.48
N ILE A 700 17.78 26.09 -2.88
CA ILE A 700 18.84 26.52 -1.97
C ILE A 700 18.98 28.03 -2.09
N GLN A 701 18.72 28.74 -1.00
CA GLN A 701 18.92 30.19 -0.94
C GLN A 701 20.29 30.50 -0.36
N VAL A 702 21.01 31.44 -0.98
CA VAL A 702 22.30 31.96 -0.51
C VAL A 702 22.14 33.47 -0.26
N ASN A 703 22.40 33.90 0.98
CA ASN A 703 22.25 35.30 1.35
C ASN A 703 23.50 36.10 0.99
N THR A 704 23.30 37.19 0.25
CA THR A 704 24.38 38.04 -0.27
C THR A 704 24.63 39.31 0.55
N ASP A 705 23.86 39.53 1.63
CA ASP A 705 24.12 40.63 2.57
C ASP A 705 25.37 40.38 3.43
N LEU A 706 25.78 39.11 3.56
CA LEU A 706 26.94 38.68 4.32
C LEU A 706 28.08 38.30 3.36
N PRO A 707 29.33 38.73 3.64
CA PRO A 707 30.47 38.28 2.84
C PRO A 707 30.57 36.75 2.84
N THR A 708 30.55 36.13 1.65
CA THR A 708 30.77 34.69 1.50
C THR A 708 32.25 34.43 1.29
N TYR A 709 32.87 33.69 2.21
CA TYR A 709 34.28 33.35 2.16
C TYR A 709 34.51 32.04 1.40
N ILE A 710 35.74 31.82 0.94
CA ILE A 710 36.07 30.69 0.04
C ILE A 710 35.78 29.30 0.64
N ASP A 711 35.91 29.12 1.96
CA ASP A 711 35.54 27.88 2.67
C ASP A 711 34.05 27.56 2.53
N ARG A 712 33.20 28.59 2.45
CA ARG A 712 31.75 28.45 2.38
C ARG A 712 31.27 27.88 1.06
N ALA A 713 32.06 27.95 -0.01
CA ALA A 713 31.66 27.43 -1.31
C ALA A 713 31.42 25.91 -1.28
N ILE A 714 32.39 25.13 -0.80
CA ILE A 714 32.23 23.67 -0.64
C ILE A 714 31.31 23.36 0.53
N ASP A 715 31.45 24.08 1.64
CA ASP A 715 30.65 23.81 2.83
C ASP A 715 29.15 23.94 2.52
N LEU A 716 28.70 25.05 1.91
CA LEU A 716 27.28 25.22 1.54
C LEU A 716 26.86 24.25 0.43
N ALA A 717 27.69 23.99 -0.58
CA ALA A 717 27.35 23.08 -1.68
C ALA A 717 27.15 21.64 -1.18
N ALA A 718 27.96 21.21 -0.21
CA ALA A 718 27.85 19.90 0.42
C ALA A 718 26.72 19.85 1.45
N HIS A 719 26.66 20.84 2.35
CA HIS A 719 25.71 20.90 3.47
C HIS A 719 24.27 21.09 3.00
N GLU A 720 24.02 22.01 2.07
CA GLU A 720 22.67 22.27 1.57
C GLU A 720 22.28 21.32 0.43
N GLY A 721 23.27 20.88 -0.36
CA GLY A 721 23.07 20.10 -1.59
C GLY A 721 23.52 18.65 -1.47
N TYR A 722 24.72 18.37 -1.96
CA TYR A 722 25.23 17.01 -2.19
C TYR A 722 26.40 16.68 -1.25
N PRO A 723 26.26 15.79 -0.25
CA PRO A 723 25.14 14.89 0.05
C PRO A 723 24.26 15.35 1.22
N GLY A 724 24.23 16.65 1.55
CA GLY A 724 23.55 17.19 2.73
C GLY A 724 22.02 17.28 2.60
N HIS A 725 21.41 18.38 3.05
CA HIS A 725 19.95 18.49 3.26
C HIS A 725 19.10 18.05 2.06
N HIS A 726 19.49 18.42 0.84
CA HIS A 726 18.76 17.98 -0.35
C HIS A 726 18.72 16.46 -0.50
N VAL A 727 19.89 15.81 -0.40
CA VAL A 727 19.99 14.36 -0.53
C VAL A 727 19.36 13.65 0.67
N TYR A 728 19.56 14.15 1.88
CA TYR A 728 18.93 13.62 3.10
C TYR A 728 17.41 13.55 2.95
N ASN A 729 16.77 14.67 2.63
CA ASN A 729 15.31 14.72 2.46
C ASN A 729 14.84 13.90 1.23
N SER A 730 15.60 13.91 0.13
CA SER A 730 15.28 13.07 -1.05
C SER A 730 15.28 11.57 -0.72
N LEU A 731 16.20 11.12 0.13
CA LEU A 731 16.28 9.73 0.56
C LEU A 731 15.25 9.38 1.62
N LEU A 732 14.88 10.29 2.53
CA LEU A 732 13.75 10.09 3.43
C LEU A 732 12.44 9.96 2.64
N GLU A 733 12.20 10.88 1.71
CA GLU A 733 11.02 10.86 0.86
C GLU A 733 10.96 9.55 0.06
N LYS A 734 12.06 9.15 -0.58
CA LYS A 734 12.10 7.92 -1.37
C LYS A 734 11.92 6.68 -0.49
N ASN A 735 12.80 6.48 0.50
CA ASN A 735 12.91 5.20 1.20
C ASN A 735 11.91 5.03 2.35
N LEU A 736 11.47 6.12 2.99
CA LEU A 736 10.57 6.04 4.15
C LEU A 736 9.16 6.46 3.78
N VAL A 737 8.99 7.54 3.03
CA VAL A 737 7.64 8.00 2.65
C VAL A 737 7.06 7.18 1.51
N HIS A 738 7.78 7.04 0.38
CA HIS A 738 7.26 6.33 -0.80
C HIS A 738 7.40 4.81 -0.67
N ASP A 739 8.61 4.30 -0.40
CA ASP A 739 8.84 2.84 -0.39
C ASP A 739 8.21 2.14 0.82
N ARG A 740 8.09 2.81 1.98
CA ARG A 740 7.57 2.21 3.23
C ARG A 740 6.22 2.76 3.68
N GLY A 741 5.71 3.83 3.06
CA GLY A 741 4.43 4.44 3.45
C GLY A 741 4.46 5.15 4.81
N TRP A 742 5.63 5.48 5.35
CA TRP A 742 5.77 6.08 6.68
C TRP A 742 5.57 7.60 6.61
N VAL A 743 4.31 8.00 6.72
CA VAL A 743 3.85 9.38 6.50
C VAL A 743 4.44 10.41 7.46
N GLU A 744 4.90 10.02 8.64
CA GLU A 744 5.54 10.92 9.61
C GLU A 744 6.83 11.55 9.10
N PHE A 745 7.49 10.93 8.11
CA PHE A 745 8.69 11.50 7.49
C PHE A 745 8.35 12.52 6.40
N SER A 746 7.06 12.72 6.06
CA SER A 746 6.61 13.76 5.12
C SER A 746 6.57 15.17 5.70
N VAL A 747 6.85 15.31 7.00
CA VAL A 747 6.96 16.58 7.71
C VAL A 747 8.30 16.64 8.44
N TYR A 748 8.90 17.82 8.48
CA TYR A 748 10.14 18.07 9.22
C TYR A 748 9.88 19.18 10.25
N PRO A 749 9.72 18.84 11.55
CA PRO A 749 9.65 19.81 12.63
C PRO A 749 11.05 20.28 13.04
N LEU A 750 11.29 21.59 12.96
CA LEU A 750 12.60 22.21 13.20
C LEU A 750 13.08 22.07 14.65
N PHE A 751 12.18 22.10 15.62
CA PHE A 751 12.51 21.95 17.04
C PHE A 751 12.23 20.51 17.49
N SER A 752 13.02 19.57 16.95
CA SER A 752 12.86 18.13 17.21
C SER A 752 14.18 17.35 17.07
N PRO A 753 14.26 16.08 17.56
CA PRO A 753 15.47 15.27 17.41
C PRO A 753 15.83 14.97 15.95
N GLN A 754 14.88 15.06 15.02
CA GLN A 754 15.17 14.93 13.59
C GLN A 754 16.14 16.02 13.11
N SER A 755 16.05 17.23 13.65
CA SER A 755 16.91 18.34 13.25
C SER A 755 18.36 18.11 13.60
N LEU A 756 18.63 17.52 14.77
CA LEU A 756 19.99 17.15 15.15
C LEU A 756 20.59 16.14 14.18
N ILE A 757 19.79 15.15 13.75
CA ILE A 757 20.23 14.14 12.77
C ILE A 757 20.42 14.77 11.39
N ALA A 758 19.51 15.63 10.95
CA ALA A 758 19.59 16.31 9.66
C ALA A 758 20.84 17.21 9.59
N GLU A 759 21.06 18.07 10.59
CA GLU A 759 22.23 18.94 10.68
C GLU A 759 23.54 18.14 10.84
N GLY A 760 23.54 17.09 11.66
CA GLY A 760 24.70 16.22 11.82
C GLY A 760 25.07 15.52 10.51
N THR A 761 24.07 15.04 9.77
CA THR A 761 24.26 14.39 8.46
C THR A 761 24.80 15.38 7.43
N ALA A 762 24.25 16.59 7.37
CA ALA A 762 24.71 17.64 6.45
C ALA A 762 26.17 18.04 6.73
N ASN A 763 26.53 18.21 8.01
CA ASN A 763 27.90 18.50 8.43
C ASN A 763 28.88 17.36 8.09
N PHE A 764 28.48 16.11 8.33
CA PHE A 764 29.30 14.94 8.00
C PHE A 764 29.40 14.70 6.49
N GLY A 765 28.38 15.10 5.73
CA GLY A 765 28.31 14.96 4.28
C GLY A 765 29.52 15.52 3.55
N ARG A 766 30.10 16.61 4.07
CA ARG A 766 31.35 17.18 3.54
C ARG A 766 32.52 16.20 3.58
N GLU A 767 32.67 15.45 4.67
CA GLU A 767 33.78 14.51 4.85
C GLU A 767 33.59 13.23 4.01
N ILE A 768 32.35 12.94 3.61
CA ILE A 768 32.04 11.87 2.65
C ILE A 768 32.58 12.24 1.26
N VAL A 769 32.37 13.49 0.82
CA VAL A 769 32.73 13.90 -0.54
C VAL A 769 34.13 14.50 -0.64
N PHE A 770 34.75 14.95 0.45
CA PHE A 770 36.12 15.46 0.39
C PHE A 770 36.91 15.08 1.63
N THR A 771 38.02 14.38 1.44
CA THR A 771 39.08 14.39 2.45
C THR A 771 39.75 15.77 2.50
N LYS A 772 40.34 16.14 3.65
CA LYS A 772 40.98 17.45 3.82
C LYS A 772 42.07 17.74 2.76
N PRO A 773 42.97 16.80 2.38
CA PRO A 773 43.95 17.04 1.32
C PRO A 773 43.31 17.24 -0.06
N GLU A 774 42.33 16.41 -0.42
CA GLU A 774 41.63 16.50 -1.72
C GLU A 774 40.86 17.81 -1.85
N ARG A 775 40.21 18.25 -0.75
CA ARG A 775 39.54 19.54 -0.68
C ARG A 775 40.52 20.67 -0.99
N LEU A 776 41.65 20.71 -0.28
CA LEU A 776 42.64 21.77 -0.42
C LEU A 776 43.22 21.82 -1.84
N GLU A 777 43.53 20.67 -2.43
CA GLU A 777 44.02 20.59 -3.80
C GLU A 777 42.96 21.07 -4.82
N PHE A 778 41.73 20.59 -4.69
CA PHE A 778 40.63 20.96 -5.56
C PHE A 778 40.35 22.47 -5.49
N GLU A 779 40.29 23.02 -4.29
CA GLU A 779 40.04 24.44 -4.08
C GLU A 779 41.16 25.30 -4.64
N LYS A 780 42.43 25.00 -4.32
CA LYS A 780 43.58 25.73 -4.86
C LYS A 780 43.60 25.73 -6.38
N ARG A 781 43.23 24.60 -6.99
CA ARG A 781 43.26 24.44 -8.45
C ARG A 781 42.09 25.12 -9.16
N LEU A 782 40.90 25.12 -8.56
CA LEU A 782 39.67 25.49 -9.26
C LEU A 782 38.90 26.62 -8.57
N LEU A 783 38.58 26.49 -7.27
CA LEU A 783 37.71 27.47 -6.61
C LEU A 783 38.42 28.80 -6.30
N TRP A 784 39.67 28.76 -5.82
CA TRP A 784 40.44 29.98 -5.52
C TRP A 784 40.69 30.82 -6.78
N PRO A 785 41.16 30.26 -7.91
CA PRO A 785 41.25 31.00 -9.16
C PRO A 785 39.89 31.51 -9.66
N ALA A 786 38.83 30.71 -9.54
CA ALA A 786 37.49 31.12 -9.95
C ALA A 786 36.95 32.29 -9.12
N ALA A 787 37.28 32.35 -7.82
CA ALA A 787 36.98 33.48 -6.94
C ALA A 787 37.90 34.69 -7.19
N GLY A 788 39.02 34.52 -7.90
CA GLY A 788 40.06 35.54 -8.08
C GLY A 788 40.94 35.73 -6.84
N LEU A 789 41.07 34.69 -6.03
CA LEU A 789 41.91 34.66 -4.83
C LEU A 789 43.25 33.99 -5.14
N ASP A 790 44.30 34.37 -4.40
CA ASP A 790 45.64 33.79 -4.54
C ASP A 790 45.73 32.39 -3.90
N PRO A 791 45.84 31.30 -4.68
CA PRO A 791 45.85 29.92 -4.15
C PRO A 791 47.03 29.62 -3.23
N SER A 792 48.11 30.42 -3.29
CA SER A 792 49.28 30.22 -2.43
C SER A 792 48.98 30.44 -0.95
N ARG A 793 47.92 31.22 -0.65
CA ARG A 793 47.47 31.54 0.72
C ARG A 793 46.46 30.55 1.30
N ALA A 794 46.09 29.48 0.58
CA ALA A 794 45.07 28.54 1.05
C ALA A 794 45.49 27.78 2.32
N GLU A 795 46.77 27.44 2.46
CA GLU A 795 47.28 26.76 3.68
C GLU A 795 47.23 27.68 4.91
N GLU A 796 47.61 28.94 4.75
CA GLU A 796 47.48 29.98 5.77
C GLU A 796 46.02 30.12 6.21
N PHE A 797 45.11 30.23 5.23
CA PHE A 797 43.68 30.37 5.47
C PHE A 797 43.11 29.20 6.28
N TYR A 798 43.37 27.97 5.86
CA TYR A 798 42.85 26.79 6.56
C TYR A 798 43.47 26.57 7.94
N ALA A 799 44.74 26.94 8.14
CA ALA A 799 45.36 26.88 9.46
C ALA A 799 44.69 27.81 10.48
N VAL A 800 44.10 28.91 10.03
CA VAL A 800 43.28 29.80 10.87
C VAL A 800 41.86 29.26 11.01
N GLN A 801 41.22 28.80 9.93
CA GLN A 801 39.86 28.25 9.99
C GLN A 801 39.75 27.01 10.88
N ASP A 802 40.77 26.15 10.91
CA ASP A 802 40.82 25.00 11.83
C ASP A 802 40.73 25.44 13.30
N LEU A 803 41.45 26.49 13.69
CA LEU A 803 41.40 27.05 15.05
C LEU A 803 40.05 27.72 15.33
N MET A 804 39.48 28.42 14.35
CA MET A 804 38.14 29.00 14.49
C MET A 804 37.06 27.94 14.69
N LYS A 805 37.20 26.77 14.06
CA LYS A 805 36.30 25.63 14.27
C LYS A 805 36.43 25.06 15.69
N GLU A 806 37.63 25.02 16.27
CA GLU A 806 37.84 24.64 17.68
C GLU A 806 37.12 25.62 18.64
N LEU A 807 36.99 26.90 18.28
CA LEU A 807 36.28 27.91 19.08
C LEU A 807 34.74 27.83 19.01
N ALA A 808 34.15 27.01 18.14
CA ALA A 808 32.70 27.03 17.88
C ALA A 808 31.84 26.77 19.14
N TYR A 809 32.34 25.99 20.10
CA TYR A 809 31.65 25.73 21.37
C TYR A 809 31.58 26.94 22.31
N ALA A 810 32.33 28.02 22.06
CA ALA A 810 32.21 29.26 22.82
C ALA A 810 30.80 29.84 22.68
N THR A 811 30.18 29.70 21.49
CA THR A 811 28.79 30.11 21.26
C THR A 811 27.81 29.29 22.10
N ASN A 812 28.04 27.98 22.24
CA ASN A 812 27.23 27.14 23.12
C ASN A 812 27.33 27.59 24.58
N GLU A 813 28.53 27.90 25.07
CA GLU A 813 28.71 28.34 26.46
C GLU A 813 28.13 29.74 26.71
N ALA A 814 28.25 30.67 25.75
CA ALA A 814 27.58 31.96 25.83
C ALA A 814 26.05 31.82 25.85
N ALA A 815 25.51 31.00 24.94
CA ALA A 815 24.07 30.70 24.89
C ALA A 815 23.59 30.00 26.16
N ARG A 816 24.37 29.06 26.71
CA ARG A 816 24.08 28.36 27.97
C ARG A 816 23.92 29.33 29.12
N ARG A 817 24.91 30.22 29.31
CA ARG A 817 24.89 31.24 30.36
C ARG A 817 23.73 32.23 30.17
N TYR A 818 23.44 32.62 28.93
CA TYR A 818 22.34 33.54 28.62
C TYR A 818 20.97 32.93 28.93
N VAL A 819 20.68 31.73 28.40
CA VAL A 819 19.40 31.04 28.60
C VAL A 819 19.19 30.69 30.07
N ASN A 820 20.26 30.35 30.79
CA ASN A 820 20.23 30.11 32.24
C ASN A 820 20.01 31.39 33.07
N GLY A 821 20.08 32.59 32.46
CA GLY A 821 19.92 33.88 33.14
C GLY A 821 21.16 34.33 33.92
N GLU A 822 22.34 33.78 33.62
CA GLU A 822 23.60 34.13 34.27
C GLU A 822 24.22 35.40 33.68
N ILE A 823 23.94 35.67 32.40
CA ILE A 823 24.36 36.87 31.68
C ILE A 823 23.19 37.42 30.86
N ASP A 824 23.22 38.71 30.53
CA ASP A 824 22.23 39.33 29.64
C ASP A 824 22.61 39.16 28.16
N ALA A 825 21.69 39.56 27.26
CA ALA A 825 21.88 39.42 25.82
C ALA A 825 23.07 40.24 25.29
N SER A 826 23.40 41.37 25.94
CA SER A 826 24.54 42.19 25.54
C SER A 826 25.85 41.49 25.89
N ALA A 827 25.94 40.95 27.10
CA ALA A 827 27.11 40.21 27.57
C ALA A 827 27.29 38.87 26.85
N ALA A 828 26.21 38.27 26.32
CA ALA A 828 26.30 37.07 25.49
C ALA A 828 26.78 37.37 24.06
N ALA A 829 26.52 38.58 23.56
CA ALA A 829 26.88 39.00 22.20
C ALA A 829 28.32 39.56 22.07
N THR A 830 28.91 40.02 23.18
CA THR A 830 30.28 40.55 23.29
C THR A 830 31.26 39.50 23.75
#